data_AF-A0A3D2XK16-F1
#
_entry.id   AF-A0A3D2XK16-F1
#
_cell.length_a   1.000
_cell.length_b   1.000
_cell.length_c   1.000
_cell.angle_alpha   90.00
_cell.angle_beta   90.00
_cell.angle_gamma   90.00
#
_symmetry.space_group_name_H-M   'P 1'
#
loop_
_entity.id
_entity.type
_entity.pdbx_description
1 polymer ?
#
loop_
_entity_poly.entity_id
_entity_poly.type
_entity_poly.pdbx_seq_one_letter_code
_entity_poly.pdbx_strand_id
1 'polypeptide(L)'
;MRKKLLKAYHTFFQFEKNDLLLITGKWLILPFLILLSAGCKKVVEENGTKGLCPEVVSTTPLNNATGVSLNSPITASFNEALDPASINATTFKVMQGTTPIAGILSYTGVTATFSPTVNLAPNTVYTATLTTGIRDPAKNAMIANYTWSFTTGIGPDIIPPTITSTDPENAAIAVSVNKKIAVAFSETMDSLSVTRSITIANTTGGGANIPGTVSYAGLTAVFFPTDDLLPNTTYAVTISTTAKDLAGNSLVANYVFNFTTGAIPDIIPPTVTSTFPANLATGVPLNSKLSATFSEAIDPATISGTSFRLNQGTTPVAGTVTYTGLTAGFAPTANLAANTLYTATVTKAAKDLAGNAMLVDYVWTFTTGAAPDLIRPTVVSTDPANTETGVALDKRVTATFSEVMDPVSVNTQTFTLRTGNTAVLGTIIYNGLTATLTPLANLAPSTVYTATITTGAKDLAGNTILSNYNWTFTTRAASDVTRPTVILTDPANASTGVLQNKKISAAFSEAMDSLSVVQNFTLVNTSLGGINVAGTVSYTGITTMFFPASDLAPNTTYTAKITKVAKDLAGNTLLNDYVWAFTTGPTPDIISPTVFSTDPLNNAVDVALNKKVAVTFSEGMDPTSLNTQTFTLRNGNTAVVGTVTYSGLTATFSPAANLNPATTYTGTITTGAKDPSGNTLASNYIWTFTTSAAADIIRPTVISTDPANNAVGVVLNKVVSATFSEAMDPLSITNISFTVRNGLVNVPGSVSYNGLTASFTPASNLLATTNYVATITTTARDLAGNTLASSYVWNFTTLTPPPSLGSAAAFGAFGGSAGVTNQGLNTVINNGGLGTTAASTLVTGFHDGLTAEVYTETPLNKGNVTGGIFTAPPAPGTAVSFTKATLALSDATTAYNSISPASKPGGIDPGAGELGGLTLAPGIYKSASGTFKISNGNLVLDAKGDPNAVWIFQTDAGLTVGIAGPAGARSVTMINGGLAKNVFWYVGSSAIINGAGGGIMSGNILAAQGVTFSTAGNAVQTVLNGRALSLNASVTMVNTTINVQ
;
A
#
# COMPACT_ATOMS: atom_id res chain seq x y z
N MET A 1 52.31 36.77 -1.54
CA MET A 1 52.48 38.15 -1.04
C MET A 1 51.96 39.13 -2.10
N ARG A 2 50.93 39.90 -1.72
CA ARG A 2 50.48 41.22 -2.21
C ARG A 2 50.33 41.52 -3.72
N LYS A 3 49.03 41.56 -4.10
CA LYS A 3 48.26 42.75 -4.54
C LYS A 3 48.41 43.26 -6.00
N LYS A 4 47.30 43.03 -6.73
CA LYS A 4 46.30 44.03 -7.19
C LYS A 4 46.51 44.78 -8.53
N LEU A 5 45.43 44.67 -9.33
CA LEU A 5 44.60 45.72 -9.96
C LEU A 5 44.75 46.02 -11.49
N LEU A 6 43.72 45.56 -12.23
CA LEU A 6 42.63 46.36 -12.86
C LEU A 6 42.60 46.63 -14.39
N LYS A 7 41.48 46.16 -14.98
CA LYS A 7 40.56 46.80 -15.97
C LYS A 7 40.96 46.96 -17.46
N ALA A 8 40.19 46.26 -18.32
CA ALA A 8 39.02 46.80 -19.08
C ALA A 8 39.04 46.84 -20.64
N TYR A 9 38.03 46.16 -21.22
CA TYR A 9 37.00 46.67 -22.18
C TYR A 9 37.28 46.85 -23.71
N HIS A 10 36.59 46.01 -24.51
CA HIS A 10 35.44 46.32 -25.41
C HIS A 10 35.53 46.57 -26.95
N THR A 11 34.47 46.03 -27.60
CA THR A 11 33.65 46.47 -28.77
C THR A 11 34.08 46.14 -30.22
N PHE A 12 33.34 45.32 -31.02
CA PHE A 12 32.05 45.51 -31.78
C PHE A 12 32.25 46.21 -33.15
N PHE A 13 31.59 45.96 -34.30
CA PHE A 13 30.59 44.98 -34.82
C PHE A 13 30.22 45.36 -36.30
N GLN A 14 29.42 44.50 -36.97
CA GLN A 14 28.48 44.73 -38.12
C GLN A 14 29.05 44.99 -39.54
N PHE A 15 28.44 44.63 -40.68
CA PHE A 15 27.47 43.63 -41.20
C PHE A 15 27.17 44.05 -42.66
N GLU A 16 26.91 43.13 -43.60
CA GLU A 16 25.74 43.15 -44.52
C GLU A 16 25.69 41.94 -45.48
N LYS A 17 24.47 41.62 -45.94
CA LYS A 17 23.94 40.36 -46.50
C LYS A 17 23.86 40.35 -48.05
N ASN A 18 23.90 39.16 -48.68
CA ASN A 18 22.75 38.49 -49.37
C ASN A 18 23.17 37.35 -50.33
N ASP A 19 22.61 36.16 -50.05
CA ASP A 19 22.04 35.08 -50.88
C ASP A 19 22.74 34.35 -52.06
N LEU A 20 22.99 33.05 -51.77
CA LEU A 20 22.69 31.80 -52.50
C LEU A 20 23.15 31.54 -53.96
N LEU A 21 24.03 30.54 -54.12
CA LEU A 21 23.74 29.31 -54.89
C LEU A 21 24.63 28.12 -54.45
N LEU A 22 24.08 26.91 -54.57
CA LEU A 22 24.50 25.61 -54.01
C LEU A 22 25.86 25.01 -54.48
N ILE A 23 26.55 24.39 -53.51
CA ILE A 23 27.17 23.04 -53.47
C ILE A 23 28.17 22.62 -54.59
N THR A 24 29.43 22.40 -54.21
CA THR A 24 30.09 21.07 -54.11
C THR A 24 31.49 21.23 -53.49
N GLY A 25 31.83 20.33 -52.55
CA GLY A 25 33.00 20.46 -51.69
C GLY A 25 34.24 19.70 -52.13
N LYS A 26 35.39 20.15 -51.61
CA LYS A 26 36.44 19.35 -50.96
C LYS A 26 37.55 20.31 -50.52
N TRP A 27 37.75 20.41 -49.21
CA TRP A 27 38.78 21.23 -48.61
C TRP A 27 40.16 20.58 -48.73
N LEU A 28 41.11 21.43 -49.11
CA LEU A 28 42.55 21.29 -49.00
C LEU A 28 43.02 22.37 -48.00
N ILE A 29 44.24 22.18 -47.47
CA ILE A 29 45.20 23.21 -46.97
C ILE A 29 45.38 23.31 -45.43
N LEU A 30 46.52 22.73 -44.97
CA LEU A 30 47.62 23.21 -44.08
C LEU A 30 47.62 24.70 -43.58
N PRO A 31 48.58 25.21 -42.75
CA PRO A 31 49.63 24.57 -41.92
C PRO A 31 49.90 25.22 -40.51
N PHE A 32 50.87 24.61 -39.80
CA PHE A 32 51.89 25.22 -38.89
C PHE A 32 51.54 25.66 -37.46
N LEU A 33 52.09 24.95 -36.45
CA LEU A 33 52.92 25.56 -35.41
C LEU A 33 53.94 24.55 -34.84
N ILE A 34 55.20 25.00 -34.79
CA ILE A 34 56.38 24.34 -34.24
C ILE A 34 56.30 24.31 -32.70
N LEU A 35 56.53 23.14 -32.10
CA LEU A 35 57.21 23.02 -30.81
C LEU A 35 58.11 21.78 -30.85
N LEU A 36 59.41 21.99 -30.67
CA LEU A 36 60.40 20.93 -30.49
C LEU A 36 60.10 20.18 -29.18
N SER A 37 59.70 18.92 -29.28
CA SER A 37 60.02 17.90 -28.28
C SER A 37 61.12 17.02 -28.86
N ALA A 38 62.32 17.10 -28.29
CA ALA A 38 63.30 16.04 -28.44
C ALA A 38 62.72 14.76 -27.82
N GLY A 39 62.69 13.67 -28.59
CA GLY A 39 62.53 12.32 -28.06
C GLY A 39 61.51 11.42 -28.75
N CYS A 40 61.83 10.89 -29.93
CA CYS A 40 62.02 9.44 -30.09
C CYS A 40 62.73 9.14 -31.41
N LYS A 41 63.89 8.51 -31.34
CA LYS A 41 64.73 8.14 -32.48
C LYS A 41 64.18 6.83 -33.06
N LYS A 42 63.57 6.94 -34.24
CA LYS A 42 63.02 5.85 -35.04
C LYS A 42 64.15 4.93 -35.50
N VAL A 43 64.20 3.69 -35.02
CA VAL A 43 64.97 2.63 -35.69
C VAL A 43 64.04 2.06 -36.76
N VAL A 44 64.48 2.16 -38.02
CA VAL A 44 63.80 1.57 -39.17
C VAL A 44 64.28 0.12 -39.25
N GLU A 45 63.38 -0.84 -39.06
CA GLU A 45 63.56 -2.16 -39.66
C GLU A 45 62.81 -2.22 -40.99
N GLU A 46 63.44 -2.87 -41.96
CA GLU A 46 63.04 -3.03 -43.35
C GLU A 46 61.73 -3.84 -43.47
N ASN A 47 60.57 -3.23 -43.17
CA ASN A 47 59.27 -3.50 -43.79
C ASN A 47 58.19 -2.57 -43.19
N GLY A 48 58.11 -1.34 -43.70
CA GLY A 48 56.85 -0.75 -44.15
C GLY A 48 55.72 -0.35 -43.17
N THR A 49 55.77 -0.60 -41.86
CA THR A 49 54.71 -0.15 -40.93
C THR A 49 55.20 0.94 -39.97
N LYS A 50 54.55 2.11 -40.00
CA LYS A 50 54.77 3.21 -39.06
C LYS A 50 54.20 2.79 -37.69
N GLY A 51 55.06 2.29 -36.79
CA GLY A 51 54.66 2.02 -35.40
C GLY A 51 54.15 3.30 -34.73
N LEU A 52 52.96 3.23 -34.15
CA LEU A 52 52.45 4.27 -33.26
C LEU A 52 53.14 4.06 -31.89
N CYS A 53 53.28 5.12 -31.11
CA CYS A 53 53.73 4.93 -29.73
C CYS A 53 52.52 4.49 -28.88
N PRO A 54 52.70 3.60 -27.90
CA PRO A 54 51.65 3.30 -26.95
C PRO A 54 51.08 4.57 -26.29
N GLU A 55 49.78 4.75 -26.40
CA GLU A 55 49.00 5.85 -25.83
C GLU A 55 47.84 5.28 -25.01
N VAL A 56 47.59 5.86 -23.83
CA VAL A 56 46.47 5.47 -22.96
C VAL A 56 45.18 6.03 -23.54
N VAL A 57 44.27 5.14 -23.92
CA VAL A 57 42.96 5.47 -24.48
C VAL A 57 41.93 5.69 -23.38
N SER A 58 41.99 4.89 -22.32
CA SER A 58 41.05 4.98 -21.19
C SER A 58 41.64 4.40 -19.91
N THR A 59 41.12 4.85 -18.75
CA THR A 59 41.45 4.31 -17.43
C THR A 59 40.20 4.04 -16.62
N THR A 60 40.22 2.97 -15.84
CA THR A 60 39.22 2.69 -14.81
C THR A 60 39.94 2.50 -13.46
N PRO A 61 39.61 3.25 -12.41
CA PRO A 61 38.68 4.37 -12.39
C PRO A 61 39.11 5.52 -13.32
N LEU A 62 38.14 6.35 -13.74
CA LEU A 62 38.42 7.57 -14.47
C LEU A 62 39.23 8.55 -13.61
N ASN A 63 39.98 9.45 -14.26
CA ASN A 63 40.73 10.47 -13.55
C ASN A 63 39.79 11.35 -12.68
N ASN A 64 40.14 11.49 -11.41
CA ASN A 64 39.38 12.13 -10.34
C ASN A 64 38.05 11.45 -9.96
N ALA A 65 37.84 10.18 -10.30
CA ALA A 65 36.69 9.44 -9.82
C ALA A 65 36.64 9.41 -8.28
N THR A 66 35.45 9.55 -7.69
CA THR A 66 35.21 9.47 -6.24
C THR A 66 34.29 8.33 -5.91
N GLY A 67 34.40 7.74 -4.71
CA GLY A 67 33.55 6.62 -4.29
C GLY A 67 33.95 5.29 -4.91
N VAL A 68 35.19 5.17 -5.39
CA VAL A 68 35.71 3.93 -5.98
C VAL A 68 35.75 2.83 -4.92
N SER A 69 35.26 1.64 -5.25
CA SER A 69 35.26 0.54 -4.30
C SER A 69 36.68 0.12 -3.88
N LEU A 70 36.83 -0.34 -2.63
CA LEU A 70 38.14 -0.68 -2.06
C LEU A 70 38.81 -1.88 -2.74
N ASN A 71 38.04 -2.73 -3.42
CA ASN A 71 38.51 -3.90 -4.15
C ASN A 71 38.52 -3.71 -5.68
N SER A 72 38.21 -2.51 -6.19
CA SER A 72 38.22 -2.29 -7.64
C SER A 72 39.63 -2.48 -8.24
N PRO A 73 39.76 -3.24 -9.34
CA PRO A 73 40.97 -3.24 -10.15
C PRO A 73 41.18 -1.88 -10.80
N ILE A 74 42.44 -1.48 -10.94
CA ILE A 74 42.87 -0.26 -11.61
C ILE A 74 43.37 -0.65 -13.00
N THR A 75 42.70 -0.21 -14.05
CA THR A 75 42.97 -0.60 -15.43
C THR A 75 43.34 0.59 -16.31
N ALA A 76 44.12 0.32 -17.36
CA ALA A 76 44.40 1.23 -18.45
C ALA A 76 44.38 0.48 -19.77
N SER A 77 43.63 0.99 -20.74
CA SER A 77 43.58 0.46 -22.11
C SER A 77 44.39 1.33 -23.05
N PHE A 78 45.05 0.70 -24.01
CA PHE A 78 45.98 1.36 -24.93
C PHE A 78 45.46 1.32 -26.36
N ASN A 79 45.98 2.21 -27.20
CA ASN A 79 45.65 2.31 -28.63
C ASN A 79 46.12 1.08 -29.44
N GLU A 80 47.03 0.29 -28.87
CA GLU A 80 47.63 -0.88 -29.50
C GLU A 80 48.07 -1.94 -28.47
N ALA A 81 48.49 -3.10 -28.95
CA ALA A 81 49.00 -4.16 -28.09
C ALA A 81 50.42 -3.84 -27.57
N LEU A 82 50.67 -4.14 -26.30
CA LEU A 82 51.93 -3.91 -25.60
C LEU A 82 52.77 -5.19 -25.51
N ASP A 83 54.08 -5.04 -25.30
CA ASP A 83 54.93 -6.11 -24.81
C ASP A 83 54.55 -6.43 -23.35
N PRO A 84 54.02 -7.62 -23.04
CA PRO A 84 53.59 -7.97 -21.69
C PRO A 84 54.71 -7.88 -20.65
N ALA A 85 55.98 -8.09 -21.05
CA ALA A 85 57.13 -7.98 -20.14
C ALA A 85 57.39 -6.53 -19.69
N SER A 86 56.94 -5.55 -20.48
CA SER A 86 57.06 -4.12 -20.15
C SER A 86 56.03 -3.65 -19.12
N ILE A 87 55.03 -4.47 -18.77
CA ILE A 87 54.03 -4.20 -17.73
C ILE A 87 54.43 -4.91 -16.43
N ASN A 88 55.03 -4.15 -15.52
CA ASN A 88 55.50 -4.66 -14.23
C ASN A 88 55.41 -3.57 -13.15
N ALA A 89 55.76 -3.92 -11.90
CA ALA A 89 55.60 -3.04 -10.75
C ALA A 89 56.41 -1.73 -10.83
N THR A 90 57.36 -1.61 -11.77
CA THR A 90 58.11 -0.37 -12.01
C THR A 90 57.49 0.53 -13.08
N THR A 91 56.60 -0.02 -13.91
CA THR A 91 56.00 0.66 -15.05
C THR A 91 54.51 0.93 -14.90
N PHE A 92 53.79 0.17 -14.09
CA PHE A 92 52.43 0.49 -13.63
C PHE A 92 52.39 0.51 -12.10
N LYS A 93 52.32 1.71 -11.53
CA LYS A 93 52.34 1.97 -10.10
C LYS A 93 51.01 2.51 -9.61
N VAL A 94 50.59 2.14 -8.40
CA VAL A 94 49.50 2.78 -7.66
C VAL A 94 50.04 3.24 -6.31
N MET A 95 49.82 4.50 -5.96
CA MET A 95 50.41 5.16 -4.80
C MET A 95 49.32 5.78 -3.92
N GLN A 96 49.45 5.65 -2.60
CA GLN A 96 48.73 6.46 -1.61
C GLN A 96 49.66 7.57 -1.13
N GLY A 97 49.51 8.79 -1.65
CA GLY A 97 50.52 9.83 -1.44
C GLY A 97 51.89 9.37 -1.98
N THR A 98 52.88 9.20 -1.10
CA THR A 98 54.22 8.69 -1.45
C THR A 98 54.39 7.18 -1.21
N THR A 99 53.37 6.49 -0.71
CA THR A 99 53.44 5.07 -0.34
C THR A 99 52.97 4.18 -1.49
N PRO A 100 53.78 3.23 -2.00
CA PRO A 100 53.34 2.31 -3.05
C PRO A 100 52.35 1.27 -2.51
N ILE A 101 51.34 0.95 -3.30
CA ILE A 101 50.37 -0.10 -3.02
C ILE A 101 50.82 -1.40 -3.67
N ALA A 102 50.71 -2.49 -2.91
CA ALA A 102 50.97 -3.83 -3.43
C ALA A 102 49.77 -4.30 -4.27
N GLY A 103 50.05 -4.85 -5.45
CA GLY A 103 49.04 -5.36 -6.36
C GLY A 103 49.63 -6.37 -7.35
N ILE A 104 48.76 -7.18 -7.92
CA ILE A 104 49.07 -8.13 -8.99
C ILE A 104 48.79 -7.43 -10.31
N LEU A 105 49.77 -7.47 -11.22
CA LEU A 105 49.61 -6.95 -12.57
C LEU A 105 49.24 -8.07 -13.54
N SER A 106 48.28 -7.79 -14.40
CA SER A 106 47.92 -8.64 -15.54
C SER A 106 47.73 -7.79 -16.80
N TYR A 107 47.88 -8.41 -17.96
CA TYR A 107 47.72 -7.75 -19.25
C TYR A 107 46.99 -8.70 -20.20
N THR A 108 45.85 -8.28 -20.75
CA THR A 108 45.03 -9.08 -21.69
C THR A 108 44.51 -8.19 -22.80
N GLY A 109 44.66 -8.62 -24.06
CA GLY A 109 44.27 -7.82 -25.21
C GLY A 109 45.12 -6.55 -25.33
N VAL A 110 44.51 -5.39 -25.04
CA VAL A 110 45.15 -4.06 -25.02
C VAL A 110 45.03 -3.38 -23.65
N THR A 111 44.65 -4.13 -22.59
CA THR A 111 44.35 -3.58 -21.27
C THR A 111 45.31 -4.13 -20.23
N ALA A 112 46.02 -3.22 -19.55
CA ALA A 112 46.79 -3.52 -18.35
C ALA A 112 45.91 -3.35 -17.11
N THR A 113 45.99 -4.28 -16.18
CA THR A 113 45.18 -4.30 -14.95
C THR A 113 46.09 -4.47 -13.74
N PHE A 114 45.98 -3.55 -12.78
CA PHE A 114 46.56 -3.63 -11.46
C PHE A 114 45.45 -4.01 -10.46
N SER A 115 45.54 -5.19 -9.86
CA SER A 115 44.63 -5.68 -8.82
C SER A 115 45.28 -5.54 -7.45
N PRO A 116 44.83 -4.64 -6.57
CA PRO A 116 45.36 -4.52 -5.22
C PRO A 116 45.35 -5.88 -4.49
N THR A 117 46.44 -6.28 -3.84
CA THR A 117 46.49 -7.54 -3.07
C THR A 117 45.76 -7.45 -1.73
N VAL A 118 45.49 -6.23 -1.29
CA VAL A 118 44.68 -5.90 -0.13
C VAL A 118 43.71 -4.79 -0.52
N ASN A 119 42.54 -4.77 0.11
CA ASN A 119 41.58 -3.68 -0.07
C ASN A 119 42.26 -2.33 0.19
N LEU A 120 42.02 -1.37 -0.69
CA LEU A 120 42.45 0.01 -0.52
C LEU A 120 41.80 0.61 0.74
N ALA A 121 42.40 1.66 1.30
CA ALA A 121 41.86 2.36 2.47
C ALA A 121 40.63 3.20 2.08
N PRO A 122 39.62 3.34 2.95
CA PRO A 122 38.42 4.12 2.65
C PRO A 122 38.68 5.63 2.56
N ASN A 123 37.87 6.34 1.77
CA ASN A 123 37.90 7.80 1.57
C ASN A 123 39.31 8.36 1.28
N THR A 124 40.12 7.59 0.56
CA THR A 124 41.55 7.85 0.38
C THR A 124 41.84 8.12 -1.09
N VAL A 125 42.66 9.14 -1.35
CA VAL A 125 43.14 9.46 -2.70
C VAL A 125 44.31 8.54 -3.07
N TYR A 126 44.18 7.87 -4.21
CA TYR A 126 45.22 7.08 -4.85
C TYR A 126 45.61 7.69 -6.18
N THR A 127 46.89 7.58 -6.52
CA THR A 127 47.46 8.03 -7.79
C THR A 127 48.04 6.84 -8.53
N ALA A 128 47.52 6.54 -9.71
CA ALA A 128 48.07 5.55 -10.61
C ALA A 128 49.01 6.21 -11.64
N THR A 129 50.11 5.55 -11.97
CA THR A 129 51.13 6.05 -12.89
C THR A 129 51.61 4.95 -13.81
N LEU A 130 51.47 5.18 -15.11
CA LEU A 130 52.09 4.42 -16.18
C LEU A 130 53.34 5.16 -16.65
N THR A 131 54.49 4.51 -16.67
CA THR A 131 55.75 5.17 -17.01
C THR A 131 56.14 4.96 -18.47
N THR A 132 57.07 5.78 -18.97
CA THR A 132 57.71 5.59 -20.28
C THR A 132 58.52 4.29 -20.42
N GLY A 133 58.50 3.40 -19.41
CA GLY A 133 59.06 2.05 -19.52
C GLY A 133 58.15 1.05 -20.24
N ILE A 134 56.85 1.37 -20.40
CA ILE A 134 55.88 0.55 -21.14
C ILE A 134 56.16 0.64 -22.65
N ARG A 135 56.17 -0.50 -23.35
CA ARG A 135 56.53 -0.61 -24.76
C ARG A 135 55.56 -1.46 -25.57
N ASP A 136 55.50 -1.22 -26.87
CA ASP A 136 54.90 -2.13 -27.84
C ASP A 136 55.85 -3.33 -28.15
N PRO A 137 55.41 -4.38 -28.87
CA PRO A 137 56.29 -5.46 -29.33
C PRO A 137 57.46 -5.01 -30.22
N ALA A 138 57.34 -3.84 -30.86
CA ALA A 138 58.41 -3.21 -31.66
C ALA A 138 59.39 -2.37 -30.81
N LYS A 139 59.24 -2.39 -29.48
CA LYS A 139 60.04 -1.70 -28.45
C LYS A 139 59.89 -0.18 -28.42
N ASN A 140 58.91 0.40 -29.11
CA ASN A 140 58.55 1.81 -28.98
C ASN A 140 57.94 2.06 -27.60
N ALA A 141 58.41 3.09 -26.91
CA ALA A 141 57.95 3.43 -25.56
C ALA A 141 56.82 4.47 -25.57
N MET A 142 56.02 4.51 -24.51
CA MET A 142 55.13 5.66 -24.25
C MET A 142 55.94 6.97 -24.27
N ILE A 143 55.35 8.03 -24.84
CA ILE A 143 56.01 9.33 -25.04
C ILE A 143 56.19 10.08 -23.71
N ALA A 144 55.26 9.92 -22.78
CA ALA A 144 55.30 10.54 -21.45
C ALA A 144 54.68 9.61 -20.41
N ASN A 145 55.01 9.84 -19.13
CA ASN A 145 54.30 9.17 -18.05
C ASN A 145 52.84 9.63 -18.06
N TYR A 146 51.92 8.67 -17.92
CA TYR A 146 50.50 8.95 -17.79
C TYR A 146 50.09 8.72 -16.33
N THR A 147 49.55 9.75 -15.67
CA THR A 147 49.13 9.62 -14.28
C THR A 147 47.72 10.18 -14.06
N TRP A 148 46.95 9.47 -13.25
CA TRP A 148 45.59 9.82 -12.88
C TRP A 148 45.35 9.50 -11.41
N SER A 149 44.41 10.23 -10.79
CA SER A 149 44.02 10.02 -9.41
C SER A 149 42.59 9.51 -9.29
N PHE A 150 42.26 8.86 -8.18
CA PHE A 150 40.90 8.49 -7.81
C PHE A 150 40.77 8.45 -6.28
N THR A 151 39.56 8.62 -5.76
CA THR A 151 39.25 8.60 -4.33
C THR A 151 38.35 7.40 -4.02
N THR A 152 38.79 6.55 -3.10
CA THR A 152 38.01 5.40 -2.66
C THR A 152 36.78 5.79 -1.85
N GLY A 153 35.76 4.93 -1.86
CA GLY A 153 34.55 5.04 -1.05
C GLY A 153 34.73 4.51 0.38
N ILE A 154 33.62 4.18 1.02
CA ILE A 154 33.56 3.81 2.45
C ILE A 154 33.82 2.32 2.75
N GLY A 155 33.81 1.43 1.75
CA GLY A 155 33.92 -0.01 1.94
C GLY A 155 34.12 -0.79 0.63
N PRO A 156 34.56 -2.06 0.69
CA PRO A 156 34.64 -2.92 -0.48
C PRO A 156 33.24 -3.22 -1.01
N ASP A 157 33.14 -3.40 -2.31
CA ASP A 157 31.91 -3.72 -2.99
C ASP A 157 31.81 -5.23 -3.13
N ILE A 158 30.85 -5.77 -2.41
CA ILE A 158 30.56 -7.20 -2.28
C ILE A 158 29.14 -7.52 -2.74
N ILE A 159 28.41 -6.52 -3.24
CA ILE A 159 27.01 -6.67 -3.62
C ILE A 159 27.00 -7.12 -5.08
N PRO A 160 26.45 -8.30 -5.40
CA PRO A 160 26.33 -8.72 -6.78
C PRO A 160 25.43 -7.77 -7.59
N PRO A 161 25.77 -7.50 -8.86
CA PRO A 161 24.89 -6.74 -9.73
C PRO A 161 23.58 -7.50 -9.99
N THR A 162 22.52 -6.77 -10.28
CA THR A 162 21.19 -7.30 -10.61
C THR A 162 20.61 -6.62 -11.83
N ILE A 163 19.65 -7.27 -12.51
CA ILE A 163 18.90 -6.68 -13.62
C ILE A 163 17.76 -5.84 -13.04
N THR A 164 17.71 -4.56 -13.41
CA THR A 164 16.69 -3.61 -12.93
C THR A 164 15.52 -3.47 -13.89
N SER A 165 15.73 -3.66 -15.19
CA SER A 165 14.65 -3.67 -16.20
C SER A 165 15.09 -4.34 -17.50
N THR A 166 14.11 -4.80 -18.28
CA THR A 166 14.29 -5.33 -19.64
C THR A 166 13.28 -4.69 -20.58
N ASP A 167 13.69 -4.41 -21.82
CA ASP A 167 12.79 -4.06 -22.92
C ASP A 167 13.13 -4.96 -24.11
N PRO A 168 12.20 -5.84 -24.55
CA PRO A 168 10.85 -6.03 -24.05
C PRO A 168 10.77 -6.51 -22.60
N GLU A 169 9.64 -6.26 -21.96
CA GLU A 169 9.34 -6.86 -20.66
C GLU A 169 9.20 -8.39 -20.79
N ASN A 170 9.44 -9.11 -19.69
CA ASN A 170 9.28 -10.56 -19.67
C ASN A 170 7.83 -10.96 -20.02
N ALA A 171 7.70 -11.96 -20.88
CA ALA A 171 6.47 -12.44 -21.50
C ALA A 171 5.73 -11.40 -22.38
N ALA A 172 6.39 -10.32 -22.82
CA ALA A 172 5.79 -9.38 -23.76
C ALA A 172 5.36 -10.09 -25.05
N ILE A 173 4.21 -9.70 -25.59
CA ILE A 173 3.65 -10.20 -26.84
C ILE A 173 3.56 -9.08 -27.87
N ALA A 174 3.44 -9.46 -29.14
CA ALA A 174 3.33 -8.52 -30.26
C ALA A 174 4.51 -7.53 -30.36
N VAL A 175 5.70 -7.96 -29.92
CA VAL A 175 6.93 -7.15 -30.02
C VAL A 175 7.30 -6.96 -31.49
N SER A 176 7.65 -5.74 -31.90
CA SER A 176 8.02 -5.50 -33.30
C SER A 176 9.23 -6.34 -33.74
N VAL A 177 9.24 -6.74 -35.01
CA VAL A 177 10.30 -7.62 -35.53
C VAL A 177 11.68 -6.94 -35.58
N ASN A 178 11.74 -5.62 -35.70
CA ASN A 178 12.96 -4.82 -35.66
C ASN A 178 13.34 -4.35 -34.23
N LYS A 179 12.72 -4.91 -33.19
CA LYS A 179 12.99 -4.52 -31.80
C LYS A 179 14.40 -4.91 -31.39
N LYS A 180 15.20 -3.93 -30.95
CA LYS A 180 16.42 -4.16 -30.18
C LYS A 180 16.10 -4.46 -28.73
N ILE A 181 16.94 -5.26 -28.09
CA ILE A 181 16.70 -5.73 -26.72
C ILE A 181 17.56 -4.96 -25.74
N ALA A 182 16.95 -4.22 -24.83
CA ALA A 182 17.65 -3.47 -23.79
C ALA A 182 17.56 -4.17 -22.43
N VAL A 183 18.65 -4.12 -21.67
CA VAL A 183 18.78 -4.66 -20.31
C VAL A 183 19.49 -3.63 -19.44
N ALA A 184 18.88 -3.21 -18.34
CA ALA A 184 19.49 -2.30 -17.37
C ALA A 184 19.99 -3.04 -16.13
N PHE A 185 21.15 -2.63 -15.61
CA PHE A 185 21.79 -3.19 -14.43
C PHE A 185 21.62 -2.27 -13.20
N SER A 186 21.79 -2.81 -11.99
CA SER A 186 21.73 -2.06 -10.74
C SER A 186 22.92 -1.15 -10.50
N GLU A 187 24.00 -1.34 -11.26
CA GLU A 187 25.27 -0.65 -11.09
C GLU A 187 26.11 -0.70 -12.38
N THR A 188 27.23 0.01 -12.38
CA THR A 188 28.15 0.06 -13.52
C THR A 188 28.87 -1.27 -13.68
N MET A 189 28.79 -1.83 -14.88
CA MET A 189 29.32 -3.14 -15.22
C MET A 189 30.67 -3.05 -15.95
N ASP A 190 31.46 -4.12 -15.87
CA ASP A 190 32.58 -4.32 -16.78
C ASP A 190 32.04 -4.56 -18.20
N SER A 191 32.30 -3.58 -19.09
CA SER A 191 31.76 -3.57 -20.45
C SER A 191 32.11 -4.81 -21.29
N LEU A 192 33.30 -5.37 -21.10
CA LEU A 192 33.75 -6.56 -21.83
C LEU A 192 33.06 -7.83 -21.34
N SER A 193 32.80 -7.95 -20.04
CA SER A 193 32.04 -9.05 -19.48
C SER A 193 30.59 -9.02 -20.01
N VAL A 194 29.90 -7.88 -19.90
CA VAL A 194 28.50 -7.72 -20.30
C VAL A 194 28.29 -8.02 -21.78
N THR A 195 29.16 -7.50 -22.65
CA THR A 195 29.05 -7.72 -24.10
C THR A 195 29.18 -9.18 -24.50
N ARG A 196 29.75 -10.04 -23.65
CA ARG A 196 29.93 -11.48 -23.88
C ARG A 196 28.90 -12.35 -23.15
N SER A 197 28.06 -11.75 -22.30
CA SER A 197 27.16 -12.47 -21.40
C SER A 197 25.71 -12.46 -21.84
N ILE A 198 25.34 -11.65 -22.84
CA ILE A 198 23.96 -11.54 -23.33
C ILE A 198 23.80 -12.38 -24.61
N THR A 199 22.89 -13.35 -24.58
CA THR A 199 22.50 -14.16 -25.72
C THR A 199 21.00 -14.16 -25.92
N ILE A 200 20.55 -14.33 -27.16
CA ILE A 200 19.14 -14.46 -27.53
C ILE A 200 18.97 -15.74 -28.32
N ALA A 201 18.00 -16.58 -27.97
CA ALA A 201 17.71 -17.84 -28.65
C ALA A 201 16.25 -17.91 -29.10
N ASN A 202 16.01 -18.40 -30.32
CA ASN A 202 14.67 -18.71 -30.82
C ASN A 202 14.17 -20.02 -30.19
N THR A 203 13.20 -19.95 -29.28
CA THR A 203 12.72 -21.12 -28.54
C THR A 203 11.75 -21.99 -29.36
N THR A 204 11.09 -21.41 -30.35
CA THR A 204 10.20 -22.10 -31.30
C THR A 204 10.95 -22.79 -32.44
N GLY A 205 12.18 -22.38 -32.74
CA GLY A 205 13.03 -22.89 -33.83
C GLY A 205 14.15 -23.85 -33.40
N GLY A 206 14.03 -24.51 -32.24
CA GLY A 206 15.03 -25.46 -31.75
C GLY A 206 16.19 -24.87 -30.92
N GLY A 207 16.08 -23.61 -30.47
CA GLY A 207 17.01 -23.00 -29.51
C GLY A 207 18.26 -22.37 -30.11
N ALA A 208 18.29 -22.12 -31.43
CA ALA A 208 19.43 -21.47 -32.08
C ALA A 208 19.62 -20.03 -31.59
N ASN A 209 20.87 -19.65 -31.31
CA ASN A 209 21.22 -18.28 -30.94
C ASN A 209 21.07 -17.33 -32.14
N ILE A 210 20.51 -16.16 -31.91
CA ILE A 210 20.36 -15.09 -32.89
C ILE A 210 21.67 -14.29 -32.97
N PRO A 211 22.29 -14.16 -34.16
CA PRO A 211 23.46 -13.32 -34.34
C PRO A 211 23.17 -11.85 -34.06
N GLY A 212 24.06 -11.18 -33.33
CA GLY A 212 23.94 -9.76 -33.06
C GLY A 212 25.12 -9.22 -32.28
N THR A 213 25.10 -7.91 -32.04
CA THR A 213 26.14 -7.21 -31.27
C THR A 213 25.53 -6.58 -30.02
N VAL A 214 26.29 -6.54 -28.92
CA VAL A 214 25.89 -5.84 -27.69
C VAL A 214 26.64 -4.52 -27.61
N SER A 215 25.92 -3.42 -27.37
CA SER A 215 26.49 -2.15 -26.92
C SER A 215 26.20 -1.97 -25.43
N TYR A 216 27.10 -1.37 -24.67
CA TYR A 216 26.89 -1.03 -23.26
C TYR A 216 27.24 0.44 -23.01
N ALA A 217 26.28 1.19 -22.47
CA ALA A 217 26.45 2.60 -22.14
C ALA A 217 25.68 2.96 -20.86
N GLY A 218 26.34 3.70 -19.96
CA GLY A 218 25.75 4.03 -18.66
C GLY A 218 25.50 2.77 -17.82
N LEU A 219 24.22 2.44 -17.59
CA LEU A 219 23.78 1.24 -16.88
C LEU A 219 23.05 0.23 -17.79
N THR A 220 22.99 0.49 -19.09
CA THR A 220 22.13 -0.25 -20.03
C THR A 220 22.96 -0.93 -21.11
N ALA A 221 22.73 -2.22 -21.29
CA ALA A 221 23.19 -2.98 -22.45
C ALA A 221 22.06 -3.07 -23.47
N VAL A 222 22.37 -2.90 -24.75
CA VAL A 222 21.43 -3.07 -25.86
C VAL A 222 22.00 -4.11 -26.82
N PHE A 223 21.26 -5.19 -27.03
CA PHE A 223 21.55 -6.19 -28.05
C PHE A 223 20.88 -5.77 -29.37
N PHE A 224 21.68 -5.75 -30.43
CA PHE A 224 21.32 -5.41 -31.80
C PHE A 224 21.31 -6.70 -32.62
N PRO A 225 20.13 -7.28 -32.91
CA PRO A 225 20.04 -8.37 -33.88
C PRO A 225 20.65 -7.94 -35.23
N THR A 226 21.34 -8.85 -35.89
CA THR A 226 21.97 -8.56 -37.21
C THR A 226 20.91 -8.41 -38.29
N ASP A 227 19.85 -9.20 -38.20
CA ASP A 227 18.67 -9.18 -39.05
C ASP A 227 17.43 -8.97 -38.17
N ASP A 228 16.32 -8.52 -38.78
CA ASP A 228 15.02 -8.48 -38.11
C ASP A 228 14.65 -9.86 -37.55
N LEU A 229 14.04 -9.85 -36.36
CA LEU A 229 13.52 -11.04 -35.72
C LEU A 229 12.38 -11.62 -36.56
N LEU A 230 12.20 -12.94 -36.51
CA LEU A 230 11.11 -13.61 -37.22
C LEU A 230 9.77 -13.20 -36.61
N PRO A 231 8.71 -13.02 -37.41
CA PRO A 231 7.39 -12.66 -36.91
C PRO A 231 6.75 -13.80 -36.11
N ASN A 232 5.87 -13.47 -35.16
CA ASN A 232 5.12 -14.42 -34.33
C ASN A 232 5.99 -15.52 -33.66
N THR A 233 7.22 -15.16 -33.29
CA THR A 233 8.25 -16.09 -32.83
C THR A 233 8.61 -15.75 -31.39
N THR A 234 8.73 -16.78 -30.53
CA THR A 234 9.14 -16.59 -29.14
C THR A 234 10.67 -16.69 -29.02
N TYR A 235 11.24 -15.70 -28.33
CA TYR A 235 12.66 -15.60 -28.05
C TYR A 235 12.90 -15.67 -26.55
N ALA A 236 13.99 -16.32 -26.15
CA ALA A 236 14.53 -16.28 -24.79
C ALA A 236 15.85 -15.52 -24.79
N VAL A 237 15.95 -14.53 -23.92
CA VAL A 237 17.15 -13.74 -23.69
C VAL A 237 17.79 -14.25 -22.40
N THR A 238 19.07 -14.57 -22.46
CA THR A 238 19.86 -15.02 -21.30
C THR A 238 20.97 -14.03 -21.04
N ILE A 239 21.04 -13.54 -19.80
CA ILE A 239 22.21 -12.83 -19.28
C ILE A 239 22.90 -13.76 -18.30
N SER A 240 24.08 -14.26 -18.66
CA SER A 240 24.78 -15.25 -17.85
C SER A 240 25.52 -14.64 -16.67
N THR A 241 25.82 -15.47 -15.67
CA THR A 241 26.67 -15.11 -14.51
C THR A 241 28.11 -14.71 -14.87
N THR A 242 28.49 -14.77 -16.14
CA THR A 242 29.77 -14.20 -16.59
C THR A 242 29.78 -12.67 -16.64
N ALA A 243 28.61 -12.01 -16.56
CA ALA A 243 28.50 -10.56 -16.47
C ALA A 243 28.93 -10.10 -15.07
N LYS A 244 29.91 -9.19 -15.01
CA LYS A 244 30.52 -8.73 -13.77
C LYS A 244 30.44 -7.22 -13.63
N ASP A 245 30.32 -6.75 -12.40
CA ASP A 245 30.54 -5.34 -12.07
C ASP A 245 32.03 -4.96 -12.17
N LEU A 246 32.33 -3.68 -11.91
CA LEU A 246 33.71 -3.19 -11.88
C LEU A 246 34.52 -3.71 -10.69
N ALA A 247 33.89 -4.22 -9.64
CA ALA A 247 34.55 -4.85 -8.49
C ALA A 247 34.79 -6.37 -8.68
N GLY A 248 34.29 -6.93 -9.78
CA GLY A 248 34.41 -8.34 -10.14
C GLY A 248 33.27 -9.23 -9.62
N ASN A 249 32.24 -8.69 -8.96
CA ASN A 249 31.10 -9.49 -8.52
C ASN A 249 30.25 -9.86 -9.75
N SER A 250 29.83 -11.12 -9.80
CA SER A 250 29.04 -11.69 -10.90
C SER A 250 27.56 -11.61 -10.58
N LEU A 251 26.68 -11.65 -11.60
CA LEU A 251 25.26 -11.91 -11.35
C LEU A 251 25.10 -13.19 -10.50
N VAL A 252 24.19 -13.17 -9.52
CA VAL A 252 23.96 -14.30 -8.60
C VAL A 252 23.50 -15.57 -9.33
N ALA A 253 22.72 -15.40 -10.39
CA ALA A 253 22.23 -16.47 -11.26
C ALA A 253 22.07 -15.94 -12.69
N ASN A 254 21.95 -16.85 -13.67
CA ASN A 254 21.57 -16.46 -15.02
C ASN A 254 20.19 -15.79 -14.97
N TYR A 255 20.06 -14.61 -15.58
CA TYR A 255 18.78 -13.95 -15.75
C TYR A 255 18.20 -14.34 -17.10
N VAL A 256 17.02 -14.96 -17.11
CA VAL A 256 16.36 -15.40 -18.33
C VAL A 256 14.97 -14.78 -18.41
N PHE A 257 14.68 -14.12 -19.53
CA PHE A 257 13.33 -13.64 -19.84
C PHE A 257 12.96 -14.00 -21.27
N ASN A 258 11.67 -13.99 -21.58
CA ASN A 258 11.16 -14.31 -22.90
C ASN A 258 10.24 -13.22 -23.43
N PHE A 259 10.10 -13.16 -24.76
CA PHE A 259 9.14 -12.30 -25.44
C PHE A 259 8.72 -12.94 -26.77
N THR A 260 7.56 -12.54 -27.30
CA THR A 260 7.03 -13.02 -28.58
C THR A 260 6.82 -11.86 -29.53
N THR A 261 7.40 -11.96 -30.73
CA THR A 261 7.26 -10.94 -31.77
C THR A 261 5.85 -10.93 -32.38
N GLY A 262 5.43 -9.79 -32.89
CA GLY A 262 4.23 -9.61 -33.71
C GLY A 262 4.53 -9.81 -35.20
N ALA A 263 3.59 -9.37 -36.05
CA ALA A 263 3.66 -9.61 -37.49
C ALA A 263 4.40 -8.51 -38.28
N ILE A 264 4.65 -7.34 -37.70
CA ILE A 264 5.14 -6.15 -38.43
C ILE A 264 6.29 -5.43 -37.70
N PRO A 265 7.17 -4.74 -38.45
CA PRO A 265 8.17 -3.83 -37.88
C PRO A 265 7.52 -2.61 -37.25
N ASP A 266 8.19 -2.03 -36.27
CA ASP A 266 7.83 -0.73 -35.71
C ASP A 266 8.33 0.39 -36.62
N ILE A 267 7.39 1.23 -37.04
CA ILE A 267 7.61 2.36 -37.94
C ILE A 267 7.11 3.68 -37.33
N ILE A 268 6.68 3.67 -36.07
CA ILE A 268 6.10 4.84 -35.40
C ILE A 268 7.26 5.61 -34.76
N PRO A 269 7.48 6.89 -35.12
CA PRO A 269 8.53 7.68 -34.48
C PRO A 269 8.20 8.04 -33.04
N PRO A 270 9.21 8.13 -32.14
CA PRO A 270 8.99 8.56 -30.78
C PRO A 270 8.58 10.03 -30.69
N THR A 271 7.76 10.36 -29.70
CA THR A 271 7.31 11.74 -29.38
C THR A 271 7.56 12.06 -27.92
N VAL A 272 7.73 13.35 -27.57
CA VAL A 272 7.77 13.80 -26.17
C VAL A 272 6.34 14.03 -25.70
N THR A 273 5.94 13.33 -24.65
CA THR A 273 4.58 13.36 -24.07
C THR A 273 4.45 14.37 -22.94
N SER A 274 5.53 14.68 -22.23
CA SER A 274 5.55 15.71 -21.18
C SER A 274 6.96 16.23 -20.90
N THR A 275 7.05 17.44 -20.33
CA THR A 275 8.33 18.06 -19.90
C THR A 275 8.20 18.73 -18.54
N PHE A 276 9.32 18.74 -17.80
CA PHE A 276 9.53 19.64 -16.67
C PHE A 276 10.77 20.52 -16.93
N PRO A 277 10.70 21.83 -16.69
CA PRO A 277 9.48 22.60 -16.46
C PRO A 277 8.50 22.46 -17.64
N ALA A 278 7.22 22.67 -17.37
CA ALA A 278 6.21 22.71 -18.42
C ALA A 278 6.53 23.85 -19.41
N ASN A 279 6.13 23.70 -20.66
CA ASN A 279 6.35 24.76 -21.66
C ASN A 279 5.68 26.07 -21.20
N LEU A 280 6.41 27.18 -21.32
CA LEU A 280 6.06 28.52 -20.86
C LEU A 280 5.94 28.70 -19.34
N ALA A 281 6.42 27.75 -18.53
CA ALA A 281 6.42 27.90 -17.09
C ALA A 281 7.22 29.14 -16.64
N THR A 282 6.70 29.89 -15.67
CA THR A 282 7.37 31.04 -15.05
C THR A 282 7.64 30.78 -13.57
N GLY A 283 8.65 31.45 -13.01
CA GLY A 283 8.98 31.29 -11.59
C GLY A 283 9.71 29.98 -11.29
N VAL A 284 10.30 29.34 -12.30
CA VAL A 284 11.03 28.07 -12.14
C VAL A 284 12.23 28.28 -11.21
N PRO A 285 12.40 27.48 -10.15
CA PRO A 285 13.51 27.65 -9.22
C PRO A 285 14.89 27.54 -9.87
N LEU A 286 15.88 28.27 -9.34
CA LEU A 286 17.21 28.38 -9.95
C LEU A 286 17.98 27.04 -10.02
N ASN A 287 17.73 26.13 -9.10
CA ASN A 287 18.35 24.79 -9.01
C ASN A 287 17.52 23.69 -9.70
N SER A 288 16.52 24.05 -10.51
CA SER A 288 15.67 23.07 -11.17
C SER A 288 16.45 22.24 -12.20
N LYS A 289 16.35 20.92 -12.09
CA LYS A 289 16.64 19.99 -13.19
C LYS A 289 15.48 19.96 -14.17
N LEU A 290 15.77 19.55 -15.40
CA LEU A 290 14.78 19.40 -16.46
C LEU A 290 14.52 17.91 -16.71
N SER A 291 13.33 17.60 -17.21
CA SER A 291 12.99 16.28 -17.71
C SER A 291 12.12 16.33 -18.97
N ALA A 292 12.21 15.29 -19.80
CA ALA A 292 11.36 15.04 -20.95
C ALA A 292 10.99 13.55 -20.99
N THR A 293 9.70 13.25 -21.01
CA THR A 293 9.17 11.87 -21.08
C THR A 293 8.72 11.56 -22.50
N PHE A 294 9.07 10.38 -23.01
CA PHE A 294 8.78 9.95 -24.38
C PHE A 294 7.56 9.01 -24.44
N SER A 295 6.99 8.85 -25.64
CA SER A 295 5.90 7.91 -25.93
C SER A 295 6.34 6.45 -25.90
N GLU A 296 7.64 6.20 -26.02
CA GLU A 296 8.25 4.88 -26.09
C GLU A 296 9.75 4.95 -25.73
N ALA A 297 10.39 3.78 -25.61
CA ALA A 297 11.78 3.68 -25.20
C ALA A 297 12.75 4.16 -26.29
N ILE A 298 13.62 5.10 -25.90
CA ILE A 298 14.68 5.67 -26.74
C ILE A 298 15.98 4.87 -26.59
N ASP A 299 16.70 4.69 -27.69
CA ASP A 299 18.07 4.17 -27.70
C ASP A 299 18.96 5.10 -26.86
N PRO A 300 19.48 4.65 -25.70
CA PRO A 300 20.24 5.50 -24.78
C PRO A 300 21.48 6.14 -25.42
N ALA A 301 22.06 5.51 -26.45
CA ALA A 301 23.21 6.07 -27.17
C ALA A 301 22.84 7.34 -27.97
N THR A 302 21.56 7.55 -28.25
CA THR A 302 21.06 8.71 -29.00
C THR A 302 20.59 9.85 -28.10
N ILE A 303 20.54 9.66 -26.77
CA ILE A 303 20.21 10.69 -25.78
C ILE A 303 21.48 11.12 -25.04
N SER A 304 21.98 12.31 -25.36
CA SER A 304 23.21 12.88 -24.81
C SER A 304 23.10 14.40 -24.72
N GLY A 305 24.15 15.08 -24.23
CA GLY A 305 24.21 16.55 -24.23
C GLY A 305 24.15 17.19 -25.63
N THR A 306 24.27 16.39 -26.70
CA THR A 306 24.08 16.88 -28.07
C THR A 306 22.64 16.74 -28.56
N SER A 307 21.81 15.90 -27.95
CA SER A 307 20.42 15.69 -28.35
C SER A 307 19.41 16.17 -27.33
N PHE A 308 19.78 16.37 -26.06
CA PHE A 308 19.02 17.12 -25.06
C PHE A 308 19.85 18.34 -24.61
N ARG A 309 19.44 19.52 -25.06
CA ARG A 309 20.15 20.79 -24.88
C ARG A 309 19.34 21.77 -24.05
N LEU A 310 20.04 22.66 -23.34
CA LEU A 310 19.47 23.81 -22.66
C LEU A 310 20.26 25.07 -23.06
N ASN A 311 19.57 26.13 -23.46
CA ASN A 311 20.16 27.38 -23.90
C ASN A 311 19.55 28.58 -23.15
N GLN A 312 20.40 29.54 -22.78
CA GLN A 312 20.03 30.89 -22.37
C GLN A 312 20.14 31.83 -23.58
N GLY A 313 19.02 32.08 -24.24
CA GLY A 313 19.05 32.71 -25.58
C GLY A 313 19.85 31.85 -26.55
N THR A 314 20.96 32.38 -27.09
CA THR A 314 21.86 31.62 -27.98
C THR A 314 22.99 30.89 -27.24
N THR A 315 23.15 31.11 -25.93
CA THR A 315 24.27 30.57 -25.15
C THR A 315 23.92 29.20 -24.57
N PRO A 316 24.67 28.12 -24.86
CA PRO A 316 24.45 26.81 -24.26
C PRO A 316 24.72 26.81 -22.74
N VAL A 317 23.88 26.13 -21.98
CA VAL A 317 24.05 25.87 -20.55
C VAL A 317 24.71 24.50 -20.39
N ALA A 318 25.78 24.43 -19.61
CA ALA A 318 26.42 23.16 -19.29
C ALA A 318 25.56 22.35 -18.32
N GLY A 319 25.45 21.04 -18.58
CA GLY A 319 24.69 20.11 -17.77
C GLY A 319 25.00 18.66 -18.10
N THR A 320 24.54 17.75 -17.26
CA THR A 320 24.61 16.30 -17.48
C THR A 320 23.27 15.77 -17.96
N VAL A 321 23.29 14.84 -18.91
CA VAL A 321 22.10 14.17 -19.43
C VAL A 321 22.02 12.75 -18.86
N THR A 322 20.84 12.36 -18.42
CA THR A 322 20.52 11.00 -17.98
C THR A 322 19.32 10.49 -18.75
N TYR A 323 19.19 9.17 -18.88
CA TYR A 323 18.01 8.53 -19.46
C TYR A 323 17.69 7.26 -18.69
N THR A 324 16.47 7.17 -18.15
CA THR A 324 15.99 6.04 -17.35
C THR A 324 14.51 5.79 -17.63
N GLY A 325 14.13 4.54 -17.90
CA GLY A 325 12.77 4.20 -18.31
C GLY A 325 12.40 4.90 -19.61
N LEU A 326 11.37 5.76 -19.55
CA LEU A 326 10.92 6.60 -20.68
C LEU A 326 11.30 8.07 -20.54
N THR A 327 12.12 8.44 -19.55
CA THR A 327 12.39 9.85 -19.21
C THR A 327 13.86 10.18 -19.35
N ALA A 328 14.16 11.22 -20.14
CA ALA A 328 15.45 11.89 -20.17
C ALA A 328 15.48 13.02 -19.14
N GLY A 329 16.58 13.15 -18.41
CA GLY A 329 16.87 14.24 -17.50
C GLY A 329 18.00 15.13 -18.01
N PHE A 330 17.95 16.42 -17.71
CA PHE A 330 19.07 17.36 -17.89
C PHE A 330 19.31 18.10 -16.58
N ALA A 331 20.48 17.92 -15.98
CA ALA A 331 20.87 18.58 -14.74
C ALA A 331 21.93 19.65 -15.01
N PRO A 332 21.60 20.95 -14.91
CA PRO A 332 22.58 22.02 -15.04
C PRO A 332 23.74 21.85 -14.04
N THR A 333 24.98 22.10 -14.47
CA THR A 333 26.15 21.98 -13.58
C THR A 333 26.24 23.11 -12.54
N ALA A 334 25.46 24.18 -12.72
CA ALA A 334 25.33 25.30 -11.81
C ALA A 334 23.88 25.81 -11.81
N ASN A 335 23.49 26.53 -10.75
CA ASN A 335 22.19 27.18 -10.70
C ASN A 335 21.98 28.09 -11.91
N LEU A 336 20.78 28.03 -12.49
CA LEU A 336 20.34 28.90 -13.56
C LEU A 336 20.27 30.36 -13.06
N ALA A 337 20.53 31.31 -13.95
CA ALA A 337 20.37 32.74 -13.66
C ALA A 337 18.91 33.08 -13.33
N ALA A 338 18.70 34.05 -12.43
CA ALA A 338 17.37 34.48 -11.98
C ALA A 338 16.60 35.26 -13.06
N ASN A 339 15.27 35.15 -13.05
CA ASN A 339 14.34 35.87 -13.94
C ASN A 339 14.73 35.77 -15.43
N THR A 340 15.22 34.61 -15.85
CA THR A 340 15.84 34.41 -17.15
C THR A 340 15.06 33.39 -17.96
N LEU A 341 14.82 33.70 -19.24
CA LEU A 341 14.21 32.78 -20.20
C LEU A 341 15.25 31.76 -20.70
N TYR A 342 14.90 30.49 -20.60
CA TYR A 342 15.65 29.37 -21.16
C TYR A 342 14.85 28.65 -22.23
N THR A 343 15.56 28.07 -23.19
CA THR A 343 15.02 27.21 -24.24
C THR A 343 15.66 25.84 -24.13
N ALA A 344 14.85 24.82 -23.91
CA ALA A 344 15.27 23.43 -23.90
C ALA A 344 14.87 22.76 -25.22
N THR A 345 15.68 21.82 -25.68
CA THR A 345 15.46 21.14 -26.95
C THR A 345 15.84 19.68 -26.84
N VAL A 346 14.90 18.78 -27.15
CA VAL A 346 15.20 17.41 -27.55
C VAL A 346 15.20 17.35 -29.07
N THR A 347 16.35 17.07 -29.67
CA THR A 347 16.51 17.10 -31.12
C THR A 347 16.01 15.80 -31.77
N LYS A 348 15.73 15.85 -33.08
CA LYS A 348 15.45 14.69 -33.94
C LYS A 348 16.57 13.64 -34.02
N ALA A 349 17.71 13.85 -33.36
CA ALA A 349 18.74 12.84 -33.25
C ALA A 349 18.34 11.71 -32.28
N ALA A 350 17.38 11.94 -31.38
CA ALA A 350 16.83 10.90 -30.51
C ALA A 350 16.05 9.86 -31.34
N LYS A 351 16.37 8.58 -31.16
CA LYS A 351 15.76 7.47 -31.88
C LYS A 351 15.22 6.42 -30.94
N ASP A 352 14.08 5.84 -31.24
CA ASP A 352 13.61 4.66 -30.53
C ASP A 352 14.56 3.46 -30.72
N LEU A 353 14.26 2.37 -30.02
CA LEU A 353 15.02 1.13 -30.17
C LEU A 353 14.87 0.48 -31.56
N ALA A 354 13.77 0.73 -32.28
CA ALA A 354 13.58 0.29 -33.66
C ALA A 354 14.39 1.12 -34.68
N GLY A 355 14.99 2.23 -34.23
CA GLY A 355 15.79 3.14 -35.04
C GLY A 355 15.01 4.30 -35.67
N ASN A 356 13.71 4.45 -35.39
CA ASN A 356 12.94 5.60 -35.88
C ASN A 356 13.35 6.85 -35.12
N ALA A 357 13.76 7.89 -35.85
CA ALA A 357 14.12 9.18 -35.29
C ALA A 357 12.86 10.02 -35.02
N MET A 358 12.87 10.85 -33.95
CA MET A 358 11.78 11.82 -33.75
C MET A 358 11.56 12.65 -35.02
N LEU A 359 10.30 12.90 -35.38
CA LEU A 359 9.93 13.59 -36.62
C LEU A 359 10.45 15.04 -36.69
N VAL A 360 10.48 15.71 -35.54
CA VAL A 360 10.89 17.12 -35.40
C VAL A 360 11.57 17.32 -34.05
N ASP A 361 12.41 18.33 -33.95
CA ASP A 361 12.95 18.79 -32.66
C ASP A 361 11.77 19.20 -31.75
N TYR A 362 11.76 18.70 -30.52
CA TYR A 362 10.83 19.13 -29.50
C TYR A 362 11.45 20.27 -28.70
N VAL A 363 10.90 21.47 -28.86
CA VAL A 363 11.41 22.71 -28.26
C VAL A 363 10.40 23.25 -27.27
N TRP A 364 10.87 23.59 -26.07
CA TRP A 364 10.06 24.29 -25.07
C TRP A 364 10.86 25.37 -24.36
N THR A 365 10.15 26.30 -23.74
CA THR A 365 10.78 27.40 -23.00
C THR A 365 10.25 27.50 -21.58
N PHE A 366 11.02 28.09 -20.68
CA PHE A 366 10.59 28.41 -19.32
C PHE A 366 11.39 29.61 -18.78
N THR A 367 10.82 30.33 -17.83
CA THR A 367 11.46 31.48 -17.17
C THR A 367 11.72 31.16 -15.71
N THR A 368 12.97 31.32 -15.28
CA THR A 368 13.34 31.13 -13.86
C THR A 368 12.76 32.22 -12.96
N GLY A 369 12.58 31.92 -11.68
CA GLY A 369 12.20 32.87 -10.63
C GLY A 369 13.40 33.60 -10.03
N ALA A 370 13.22 34.14 -8.82
CA ALA A 370 14.25 34.89 -8.11
C ALA A 370 15.13 34.06 -7.16
N ALA A 371 14.70 32.85 -6.79
CA ALA A 371 15.34 32.04 -5.74
C ALA A 371 15.38 30.55 -6.09
N PRO A 372 16.36 29.79 -5.54
CA PRO A 372 16.34 28.33 -5.59
C PRO A 372 15.21 27.76 -4.72
N ASP A 373 14.79 26.55 -5.04
CA ASP A 373 13.83 25.80 -4.24
C ASP A 373 14.56 25.08 -3.11
N LEU A 374 14.07 25.32 -1.90
CA LEU A 374 14.56 24.75 -0.65
C LEU A 374 13.45 24.00 0.11
N ILE A 375 12.25 23.92 -0.47
CA ILE A 375 11.14 23.16 0.08
C ILE A 375 11.48 21.69 -0.10
N ARG A 376 11.27 20.90 0.94
CA ARG A 376 11.58 19.46 0.91
C ARG A 376 10.32 18.70 0.52
N PRO A 377 10.44 17.64 -0.29
CA PRO A 377 9.30 16.80 -0.60
C PRO A 377 8.80 16.06 0.65
N THR A 378 7.49 15.86 0.72
CA THR A 378 6.80 15.07 1.75
C THR A 378 5.92 14.01 1.09
N VAL A 379 5.65 12.91 1.79
CA VAL A 379 4.66 11.91 1.35
C VAL A 379 3.28 12.38 1.82
N VAL A 380 2.37 12.63 0.87
CA VAL A 380 1.00 13.11 1.08
C VAL A 380 0.05 11.97 1.39
N SER A 381 0.20 10.83 0.70
CA SER A 381 -0.62 9.64 0.90
C SER A 381 0.11 8.36 0.50
N THR A 382 -0.34 7.24 1.04
CA THR A 382 0.14 5.89 0.68
C THR A 382 -1.03 4.95 0.41
N ASP A 383 -0.82 3.97 -0.45
CA ASP A 383 -1.73 2.84 -0.66
C ASP A 383 -0.90 1.54 -0.71
N PRO A 384 -1.04 0.60 0.23
CA PRO A 384 -1.99 0.60 1.35
C PRO A 384 -1.81 1.79 2.30
N ALA A 385 -2.90 2.19 2.94
CA ALA A 385 -2.86 3.18 4.01
C ALA A 385 -2.05 2.63 5.20
N ASN A 386 -1.44 3.52 5.98
CA ASN A 386 -0.69 3.11 7.16
C ASN A 386 -1.60 2.33 8.13
N THR A 387 -1.15 1.15 8.55
CA THR A 387 -1.83 0.14 9.37
C THR A 387 -3.05 -0.55 8.75
N GLU A 388 -3.25 -0.45 7.43
CA GLU A 388 -4.34 -1.16 6.72
C GLU A 388 -4.23 -2.70 6.90
N THR A 389 -5.37 -3.39 7.04
CA THR A 389 -5.44 -4.85 7.19
C THR A 389 -6.28 -5.48 6.09
N GLY A 390 -6.06 -6.76 5.80
CA GLY A 390 -6.80 -7.46 4.74
C GLY A 390 -6.31 -7.10 3.32
N VAL A 391 -5.10 -6.56 3.20
CA VAL A 391 -4.51 -6.15 1.93
C VAL A 391 -4.33 -7.35 0.99
N ALA A 392 -4.72 -7.23 -0.27
CA ALA A 392 -4.58 -8.31 -1.25
C ALA A 392 -3.10 -8.75 -1.43
N LEU A 393 -2.86 -10.02 -1.74
CA LEU A 393 -1.50 -10.57 -1.81
C LEU A 393 -0.72 -10.06 -3.04
N ASP A 394 -1.41 -9.62 -4.08
CA ASP A 394 -0.88 -9.05 -5.32
C ASP A 394 -0.82 -7.51 -5.28
N LYS A 395 -1.01 -6.91 -4.10
CA LYS A 395 -1.11 -5.45 -3.94
C LYS A 395 0.19 -4.75 -4.36
N ARG A 396 0.05 -3.76 -5.24
CA ARG A 396 1.08 -2.74 -5.50
C ARG A 396 1.08 -1.70 -4.39
N VAL A 397 2.27 -1.29 -3.97
CA VAL A 397 2.46 -0.34 -2.87
C VAL A 397 2.82 1.01 -3.46
N THR A 398 2.10 2.08 -3.11
CA THR A 398 2.29 3.42 -3.68
C THR A 398 2.54 4.48 -2.61
N ALA A 399 3.27 5.52 -3.00
CA ALA A 399 3.47 6.74 -2.24
C ALA A 399 3.27 7.94 -3.17
N THR A 400 2.42 8.89 -2.77
CA THR A 400 2.19 10.15 -3.48
C THR A 400 2.90 11.29 -2.76
N PHE A 401 3.66 12.10 -3.48
CA PHE A 401 4.49 13.16 -2.94
C PHE A 401 3.83 14.55 -3.05
N SER A 402 4.30 15.51 -2.25
CA SER A 402 3.83 16.91 -2.26
C SER A 402 4.26 17.68 -3.49
N GLU A 403 5.24 17.16 -4.23
CA GLU A 403 5.83 17.78 -5.40
C GLU A 403 6.50 16.73 -6.30
N VAL A 404 6.95 17.17 -7.48
CA VAL A 404 7.58 16.28 -8.47
C VAL A 404 8.99 15.89 -8.01
N MET A 405 9.20 14.59 -7.87
CA MET A 405 10.46 13.97 -7.48
C MET A 405 11.41 13.85 -8.67
N ASP A 406 12.72 13.83 -8.40
CA ASP A 406 13.73 13.39 -9.36
C ASP A 406 13.55 11.88 -9.60
N PRO A 407 13.10 11.45 -10.80
CA PRO A 407 12.80 10.04 -11.07
C PRO A 407 14.00 9.10 -10.86
N VAL A 408 15.23 9.60 -11.01
CA VAL A 408 16.45 8.82 -10.79
C VAL A 408 16.67 8.56 -9.29
N SER A 409 16.23 9.49 -8.46
CA SER A 409 16.34 9.38 -7.00
C SER A 409 15.26 8.50 -6.38
N VAL A 410 14.15 8.23 -7.09
CA VAL A 410 13.06 7.37 -6.62
C VAL A 410 13.20 5.98 -7.24
N ASN A 411 14.01 5.16 -6.59
CA ASN A 411 14.37 3.81 -7.02
C ASN A 411 14.25 2.81 -5.86
N THR A 412 14.59 1.54 -6.11
CA THR A 412 14.47 0.43 -5.14
C THR A 412 15.32 0.58 -3.88
N GLN A 413 16.32 1.46 -3.84
CA GLN A 413 17.07 1.79 -2.61
C GLN A 413 16.37 2.84 -1.76
N THR A 414 15.53 3.66 -2.38
CA THR A 414 14.85 4.80 -1.76
C THR A 414 13.37 4.57 -1.53
N PHE A 415 12.75 3.62 -2.22
CA PHE A 415 11.43 3.10 -1.92
C PHE A 415 11.56 1.60 -1.71
N THR A 416 11.61 1.20 -0.44
CA THR A 416 11.82 -0.20 -0.04
C THR A 416 10.56 -0.79 0.58
N LEU A 417 10.35 -2.09 0.41
CA LEU A 417 9.34 -2.87 1.12
C LEU A 417 10.03 -3.99 1.91
N ARG A 418 9.64 -4.21 3.17
CA ARG A 418 10.23 -5.22 4.06
C ARG A 418 9.17 -5.98 4.83
N THR A 419 9.47 -7.21 5.20
CA THR A 419 8.75 -7.97 6.23
C THR A 419 9.74 -8.34 7.34
N GLY A 420 9.54 -7.79 8.54
CA GLY A 420 10.57 -7.77 9.57
C GLY A 420 11.88 -7.18 9.02
N ASN A 421 12.97 -7.95 9.09
CA ASN A 421 14.28 -7.54 8.56
C ASN A 421 14.50 -7.92 7.09
N THR A 422 13.61 -8.71 6.48
CA THR A 422 13.76 -9.24 5.13
C THR A 422 13.24 -8.25 4.10
N ALA A 423 14.03 -7.96 3.06
CA ALA A 423 13.60 -7.11 1.95
C ALA A 423 12.68 -7.88 0.98
N VAL A 424 11.62 -7.21 0.53
CA VAL A 424 10.74 -7.68 -0.53
C VAL A 424 11.18 -6.99 -1.82
N LEU A 425 11.61 -7.80 -2.79
CA LEU A 425 12.04 -7.27 -4.08
C LEU A 425 10.83 -6.81 -4.89
N GLY A 426 10.98 -5.69 -5.60
CA GLY A 426 9.96 -5.11 -6.46
C GLY A 426 10.56 -4.14 -7.46
N THR A 427 9.77 -3.78 -8.47
CA THR A 427 10.10 -2.71 -9.43
C THR A 427 9.46 -1.40 -8.99
N ILE A 428 10.10 -0.27 -9.29
CA ILE A 428 9.57 1.07 -9.03
C ILE A 428 9.21 1.73 -10.35
N ILE A 429 7.99 2.26 -10.44
CA ILE A 429 7.55 3.18 -11.49
C ILE A 429 7.19 4.50 -10.84
N TYR A 430 7.73 5.61 -11.34
CA TYR A 430 7.36 6.96 -10.92
C TYR A 430 6.61 7.67 -12.05
N ASN A 431 5.39 8.12 -11.78
CA ASN A 431 4.56 8.86 -12.73
C ASN A 431 3.81 10.00 -12.03
N GLY A 432 3.92 11.21 -12.57
CA GLY A 432 3.32 12.41 -11.97
C GLY A 432 3.88 12.68 -10.58
N LEU A 433 3.05 12.55 -9.55
CA LEU A 433 3.43 12.70 -8.13
C LEU A 433 3.55 11.35 -7.40
N THR A 434 3.33 10.23 -8.09
CA THR A 434 3.14 8.93 -7.43
C THR A 434 4.24 7.95 -7.83
N ALA A 435 4.93 7.40 -6.83
CA ALA A 435 5.77 6.22 -6.98
C ALA A 435 4.98 4.96 -6.68
N THR A 436 5.15 3.93 -7.49
CA THR A 436 4.52 2.62 -7.36
C THR A 436 5.59 1.54 -7.30
N LEU A 437 5.66 0.85 -6.17
CA LEU A 437 6.42 -0.38 -5.97
C LEU A 437 5.54 -1.58 -6.30
N THR A 438 5.92 -2.36 -7.30
CA THR A 438 5.28 -3.63 -7.64
C THR A 438 6.17 -4.78 -7.17
N PRO A 439 5.76 -5.54 -6.14
CA PRO A 439 6.51 -6.72 -5.69
C PRO A 439 6.72 -7.72 -6.83
N LEU A 440 7.91 -8.33 -6.92
CA LEU A 440 8.23 -9.34 -7.95
C LEU A 440 7.50 -10.68 -7.74
N ALA A 441 7.03 -10.92 -6.52
CA ALA A 441 6.20 -12.06 -6.15
C ALA A 441 5.06 -11.56 -5.25
N ASN A 442 3.97 -12.33 -5.22
CA ASN A 442 2.87 -12.06 -4.29
C ASN A 442 3.39 -12.00 -2.85
N LEU A 443 2.86 -11.06 -2.10
CA LEU A 443 3.11 -10.90 -0.67
C LEU A 443 2.59 -12.12 0.09
N ALA A 444 3.30 -12.49 1.15
CA ALA A 444 2.93 -13.57 2.04
C ALA A 444 1.62 -13.24 2.78
N PRO A 445 0.77 -14.24 3.05
CA PRO A 445 -0.51 -14.06 3.72
C PRO A 445 -0.34 -13.70 5.20
N SER A 446 -1.32 -12.99 5.77
CA SER A 446 -1.37 -12.61 7.19
C SER A 446 -0.06 -12.01 7.72
N THR A 447 0.66 -11.29 6.86
CA THR A 447 2.02 -10.83 7.11
C THR A 447 2.05 -9.31 7.18
N VAL A 448 2.75 -8.78 8.19
CA VAL A 448 3.01 -7.35 8.34
C VAL A 448 4.17 -6.97 7.43
N TYR A 449 3.92 -5.97 6.59
CA TYR A 449 4.91 -5.33 5.74
C TYR A 449 5.15 -3.90 6.19
N THR A 450 6.39 -3.44 6.06
CA THR A 450 6.81 -2.06 6.26
C THR A 450 7.36 -1.54 4.95
N ALA A 451 6.73 -0.50 4.41
CA ALA A 451 7.24 0.25 3.28
C ALA A 451 7.94 1.52 3.78
N THR A 452 9.00 1.93 3.09
CA THR A 452 9.84 3.06 3.47
C THR A 452 10.19 3.88 2.26
N ILE A 453 9.92 5.19 2.31
CA ILE A 453 10.65 6.17 1.48
C ILE A 453 11.83 6.70 2.28
N THR A 454 13.06 6.54 1.77
CA THR A 454 14.27 6.99 2.48
C THR A 454 14.61 8.45 2.20
N THR A 455 15.52 9.01 2.99
CA THR A 455 16.11 10.34 2.74
C THR A 455 16.94 10.42 1.45
N GLY A 456 17.17 9.30 0.75
CA GLY A 456 17.82 9.30 -0.56
C GLY A 456 16.93 9.83 -1.69
N ALA A 457 15.60 9.78 -1.54
CA ALA A 457 14.66 10.33 -2.51
C ALA A 457 14.67 11.86 -2.46
N LYS A 458 14.78 12.47 -3.65
CA LYS A 458 14.97 13.91 -3.84
C LYS A 458 13.94 14.47 -4.82
N ASP A 459 13.62 15.75 -4.68
CA ASP A 459 12.92 16.51 -5.71
C ASP A 459 13.85 16.88 -6.89
N LEU A 460 13.27 17.51 -7.92
CA LEU A 460 14.02 18.00 -9.08
C LEU A 460 14.96 19.19 -8.76
N ALA A 461 14.81 19.81 -7.60
CA ALA A 461 15.70 20.84 -7.06
C ALA A 461 16.86 20.27 -6.22
N GLY A 462 16.83 18.96 -5.94
CA GLY A 462 17.81 18.22 -5.17
C GLY A 462 17.54 18.16 -3.67
N ASN A 463 16.40 18.67 -3.16
CA ASN A 463 16.08 18.59 -1.74
C ASN A 463 15.61 17.19 -1.39
N THR A 464 16.10 16.67 -0.26
CA THR A 464 15.75 15.32 0.19
C THR A 464 14.50 15.32 1.06
N ILE A 465 13.78 14.18 1.07
CA ILE A 465 12.84 13.86 2.15
C ILE A 465 13.56 14.06 3.50
N LEU A 466 12.89 14.68 4.48
CA LEU A 466 13.49 15.09 5.75
C LEU A 466 14.00 13.90 6.59
N SER A 467 13.21 12.83 6.65
CA SER A 467 13.49 11.60 7.38
C SER A 467 12.82 10.43 6.68
N ASN A 468 13.30 9.20 6.88
CA ASN A 468 12.66 8.01 6.32
C ASN A 468 11.16 8.01 6.68
N TYR A 469 10.30 7.98 5.67
CA TYR A 469 8.86 7.88 5.83
C TYR A 469 8.49 6.41 5.83
N ASN A 470 8.11 5.88 6.99
CA ASN A 470 7.76 4.47 7.16
C ASN A 470 6.24 4.33 7.36
N TRP A 471 5.65 3.35 6.69
CA TRP A 471 4.27 2.93 6.97
C TRP A 471 4.17 1.41 6.91
N THR A 472 3.22 0.87 7.65
CA THR A 472 2.98 -0.58 7.72
C THR A 472 1.63 -0.96 7.16
N PHE A 473 1.46 -2.22 6.76
CA PHE A 473 0.16 -2.81 6.42
C PHE A 473 0.20 -4.33 6.60
N THR A 474 -0.96 -4.97 6.72
CA THR A 474 -1.11 -6.41 6.93
C THR A 474 -1.91 -7.05 5.79
N THR A 475 -1.32 -8.04 5.13
CA THR A 475 -1.98 -8.79 4.06
C THR A 475 -3.11 -9.68 4.57
N ARG A 476 -4.09 -9.97 3.70
CA ARG A 476 -5.15 -10.95 3.95
C ARG A 476 -4.59 -12.35 4.16
N ALA A 477 -5.40 -13.24 4.74
CA ALA A 477 -5.07 -14.67 4.79
C ALA A 477 -4.93 -15.27 3.38
N ALA A 478 -4.21 -16.38 3.26
CA ALA A 478 -3.99 -17.05 1.97
C ALA A 478 -5.33 -17.43 1.34
N SER A 479 -5.44 -17.28 0.02
CA SER A 479 -6.44 -18.06 -0.71
C SER A 479 -6.13 -19.54 -0.51
N ASP A 480 -7.18 -20.33 -0.30
CA ASP A 480 -7.08 -21.78 -0.09
C ASP A 480 -6.31 -22.43 -1.25
N VAL A 481 -5.17 -23.06 -0.94
CA VAL A 481 -4.30 -23.81 -1.87
C VAL A 481 -4.20 -25.29 -1.49
N THR A 482 -4.95 -25.71 -0.46
CA THR A 482 -5.00 -27.12 -0.11
C THR A 482 -5.74 -27.86 -1.21
N ARG A 483 -5.13 -28.95 -1.71
CA ARG A 483 -5.78 -29.77 -2.72
C ARG A 483 -6.76 -30.70 -2.01
N PRO A 484 -7.97 -30.87 -2.54
CA PRO A 484 -8.89 -31.84 -2.00
C PRO A 484 -8.32 -33.26 -2.15
N THR A 485 -8.64 -34.12 -1.19
CA THR A 485 -8.33 -35.56 -1.21
C THR A 485 -9.59 -36.36 -0.91
N VAL A 486 -9.74 -37.55 -1.49
CA VAL A 486 -10.81 -38.47 -1.09
C VAL A 486 -10.39 -39.19 0.18
N ILE A 487 -11.14 -38.98 1.26
CA ILE A 487 -10.84 -39.51 2.59
C ILE A 487 -11.61 -40.80 2.91
N LEU A 488 -12.72 -41.05 2.21
CA LEU A 488 -13.56 -42.23 2.43
C LEU A 488 -14.36 -42.57 1.17
N THR A 489 -14.54 -43.86 0.88
CA THR A 489 -15.49 -44.34 -0.14
C THR A 489 -16.43 -45.38 0.43
N ASP A 490 -17.67 -45.41 -0.06
CA ASP A 490 -18.65 -46.46 0.21
C ASP A 490 -19.33 -46.85 -1.11
N PRO A 491 -19.18 -48.09 -1.61
CA PRO A 491 -18.44 -49.19 -1.00
C PRO A 491 -16.94 -48.91 -0.84
N ALA A 492 -16.35 -49.47 0.21
CA ALA A 492 -14.92 -49.43 0.40
C ALA A 492 -14.21 -50.14 -0.75
N ASN A 493 -13.01 -49.68 -1.11
CA ASN A 493 -12.23 -50.29 -2.19
C ASN A 493 -12.05 -51.81 -1.96
N ALA A 494 -12.26 -52.58 -3.02
CA ALA A 494 -12.25 -54.04 -3.07
C ALA A 494 -13.33 -54.78 -2.27
N SER A 495 -14.39 -54.10 -1.77
CA SER A 495 -15.48 -54.79 -1.09
C SER A 495 -16.23 -55.76 -2.01
N THR A 496 -16.60 -56.93 -1.49
CA THR A 496 -17.43 -57.94 -2.18
C THR A 496 -18.81 -58.05 -1.53
N GLY A 497 -19.77 -58.66 -2.22
CA GLY A 497 -21.12 -58.84 -1.68
C GLY A 497 -21.94 -57.55 -1.58
N VAL A 498 -21.56 -56.52 -2.33
CA VAL A 498 -22.26 -55.22 -2.32
C VAL A 498 -23.69 -55.40 -2.86
N LEU A 499 -24.68 -54.82 -2.19
CA LEU A 499 -26.07 -54.86 -2.66
C LEU A 499 -26.20 -54.21 -4.05
N GLN A 500 -27.08 -54.77 -4.88
CA GLN A 500 -27.23 -54.36 -6.27
C GLN A 500 -27.80 -52.93 -6.42
N ASN A 501 -28.56 -52.46 -5.43
CA ASN A 501 -29.09 -51.09 -5.33
C ASN A 501 -28.15 -50.10 -4.63
N LYS A 502 -26.93 -50.51 -4.28
CA LYS A 502 -26.02 -49.70 -3.47
C LYS A 502 -25.68 -48.40 -4.20
N LYS A 503 -25.96 -47.27 -3.54
CA LYS A 503 -25.46 -45.95 -3.95
C LYS A 503 -23.96 -45.87 -3.68
N ILE A 504 -23.23 -45.26 -4.60
CA ILE A 504 -21.76 -45.21 -4.55
C ILE A 504 -21.36 -43.81 -4.10
N SER A 505 -20.56 -43.68 -3.04
CA SER A 505 -20.19 -42.40 -2.48
C SER A 505 -18.69 -42.26 -2.21
N ALA A 506 -18.25 -41.00 -2.20
CA ALA A 506 -16.91 -40.61 -1.78
C ALA A 506 -16.98 -39.31 -0.96
N ALA A 507 -16.28 -39.25 0.18
CA ALA A 507 -16.12 -38.05 0.99
C ALA A 507 -14.74 -37.42 0.76
N PHE A 508 -14.69 -36.09 0.75
CA PHE A 508 -13.47 -35.32 0.52
C PHE A 508 -12.95 -34.71 1.82
N SER A 509 -11.66 -34.34 1.86
CA SER A 509 -11.02 -33.63 2.97
C SER A 509 -11.58 -32.22 3.21
N GLU A 510 -12.32 -31.68 2.24
CA GLU A 510 -12.86 -30.33 2.24
C GLU A 510 -14.06 -30.21 1.27
N ALA A 511 -14.67 -29.02 1.25
CA ALA A 511 -15.83 -28.73 0.40
C ALA A 511 -15.41 -28.53 -1.07
N MET A 512 -16.08 -29.23 -1.97
CA MET A 512 -15.82 -29.24 -3.40
C MET A 512 -16.74 -28.28 -4.16
N ASP A 513 -16.32 -27.85 -5.35
CA ASP A 513 -17.27 -27.27 -6.31
C ASP A 513 -18.22 -28.37 -6.80
N SER A 514 -19.49 -28.20 -6.48
CA SER A 514 -20.53 -29.21 -6.73
C SER A 514 -20.64 -29.58 -8.21
N LEU A 515 -20.56 -28.60 -9.11
CA LEU A 515 -20.69 -28.81 -10.56
C LEU A 515 -19.46 -29.53 -11.11
N SER A 516 -18.27 -29.18 -10.64
CA SER A 516 -17.01 -29.82 -11.02
C SER A 516 -16.98 -31.28 -10.62
N VAL A 517 -17.39 -31.64 -9.40
CA VAL A 517 -17.44 -33.04 -8.96
C VAL A 517 -18.49 -33.84 -9.74
N VAL A 518 -19.67 -33.27 -9.96
CA VAL A 518 -20.76 -33.93 -10.71
C VAL A 518 -20.34 -34.26 -12.14
N GLN A 519 -19.58 -33.39 -12.80
CA GLN A 519 -19.10 -33.63 -14.17
C GLN A 519 -17.92 -34.61 -14.28
N ASN A 520 -17.26 -34.93 -13.16
CA ASN A 520 -15.99 -35.66 -13.14
C ASN A 520 -16.06 -37.00 -12.39
N PHE A 521 -17.25 -37.45 -12.04
CA PHE A 521 -17.48 -38.78 -11.48
C PHE A 521 -17.98 -39.73 -12.56
N THR A 522 -17.38 -40.92 -12.65
CA THR A 522 -17.83 -42.00 -13.53
C THR A 522 -17.86 -43.33 -12.79
N LEU A 523 -18.84 -44.18 -13.10
CA LEU A 523 -18.90 -45.58 -12.68
C LEU A 523 -18.90 -46.45 -13.94
N VAL A 524 -18.01 -47.44 -14.02
CA VAL A 524 -17.94 -48.38 -15.15
C VAL A 524 -18.14 -49.82 -14.69
N ASN A 525 -18.79 -50.62 -15.52
CA ASN A 525 -18.84 -52.07 -15.40
C ASN A 525 -17.55 -52.66 -16.00
N THR A 526 -16.65 -53.08 -15.12
CA THR A 526 -15.31 -53.53 -15.50
C THR A 526 -15.34 -54.97 -16.02
N SER A 527 -16.32 -55.77 -15.61
CA SER A 527 -16.55 -57.13 -16.10
C SER A 527 -17.05 -57.16 -17.56
N LEU A 528 -17.57 -56.05 -18.09
CA LEU A 528 -18.03 -55.90 -19.48
C LEU A 528 -17.16 -54.94 -20.31
N GLY A 529 -15.85 -54.88 -20.05
CA GLY A 529 -14.94 -54.08 -20.87
C GLY A 529 -15.00 -52.57 -20.62
N GLY A 530 -15.51 -52.12 -19.46
CA GLY A 530 -15.46 -50.71 -19.05
C GLY A 530 -16.65 -49.86 -19.52
N ILE A 531 -17.82 -50.47 -19.76
CA ILE A 531 -19.03 -49.75 -20.14
C ILE A 531 -19.48 -48.82 -19.00
N ASN A 532 -19.75 -47.55 -19.31
CA ASN A 532 -20.30 -46.59 -18.34
C ASN A 532 -21.67 -47.05 -17.83
N VAL A 533 -21.83 -47.04 -16.50
CA VAL A 533 -23.12 -47.24 -15.84
C VAL A 533 -23.89 -45.93 -15.90
N ALA A 534 -25.10 -45.94 -16.45
CA ALA A 534 -25.98 -44.78 -16.43
C ALA A 534 -26.41 -44.46 -14.99
N GLY A 535 -26.46 -43.17 -14.63
CA GLY A 535 -26.84 -42.73 -13.29
C GLY A 535 -26.69 -41.22 -13.10
N THR A 536 -27.11 -40.72 -11.95
CA THR A 536 -26.99 -39.30 -11.59
C THR A 536 -26.01 -39.11 -10.43
N VAL A 537 -25.23 -38.04 -10.45
CA VAL A 537 -24.32 -37.66 -9.37
C VAL A 537 -24.91 -36.49 -8.61
N SER A 538 -24.84 -36.53 -7.28
CA SER A 538 -25.14 -35.40 -6.40
C SER A 538 -23.97 -35.12 -5.46
N TYR A 539 -23.85 -33.88 -4.99
CA TYR A 539 -22.83 -33.47 -4.03
C TYR A 539 -23.44 -32.63 -2.90
N THR A 540 -23.23 -33.02 -1.65
CA THR A 540 -23.75 -32.30 -0.47
C THR A 540 -22.74 -32.30 0.67
N GLY A 541 -22.49 -31.14 1.26
CA GLY A 541 -21.48 -30.98 2.32
C GLY A 541 -20.08 -31.26 1.77
N ILE A 542 -19.49 -32.38 2.19
CA ILE A 542 -18.18 -32.86 1.71
C ILE A 542 -18.27 -34.20 0.96
N THR A 543 -19.47 -34.66 0.59
CA THR A 543 -19.68 -36.02 0.07
C THR A 543 -20.34 -35.98 -1.30
N THR A 544 -19.78 -36.71 -2.26
CA THR A 544 -20.42 -37.04 -3.54
C THR A 544 -21.12 -38.39 -3.46
N MET A 545 -22.26 -38.51 -4.13
CA MET A 545 -23.05 -39.72 -4.21
C MET A 545 -23.55 -39.93 -5.65
N PHE A 546 -23.22 -41.08 -6.22
CA PHE A 546 -23.70 -41.58 -7.50
C PHE A 546 -24.88 -42.54 -7.28
N PHE A 547 -25.95 -42.29 -8.01
CA PHE A 547 -27.20 -43.05 -8.04
C PHE A 547 -27.25 -43.77 -9.38
N PRO A 548 -26.99 -45.09 -9.42
CA PRO A 548 -27.21 -45.87 -10.64
C PRO A 548 -28.66 -45.71 -11.13
N ALA A 549 -28.86 -45.55 -12.44
CA ALA A 549 -30.18 -45.40 -13.04
C ALA A 549 -31.00 -46.71 -13.04
N SER A 550 -30.32 -47.83 -12.82
CA SER A 550 -30.88 -49.16 -12.60
C SER A 550 -29.99 -49.92 -11.64
N ASP A 551 -30.53 -50.96 -11.01
CA ASP A 551 -29.75 -51.88 -10.17
C ASP A 551 -28.50 -52.39 -10.91
N LEU A 552 -27.39 -52.45 -10.16
CA LEU A 552 -26.14 -52.99 -10.63
C LEU A 552 -26.28 -54.51 -10.81
N ALA A 553 -25.83 -55.04 -11.94
CA ALA A 553 -25.86 -56.47 -12.23
C ALA A 553 -25.23 -57.32 -11.10
N PRO A 554 -25.75 -58.53 -10.80
CA PRO A 554 -25.23 -59.43 -9.77
C PRO A 554 -23.82 -59.92 -10.09
N ASN A 555 -23.03 -60.26 -9.06
CA ASN A 555 -21.68 -60.84 -9.18
C ASN A 555 -20.76 -60.06 -10.15
N THR A 556 -20.93 -58.75 -10.23
CA THR A 556 -20.27 -57.91 -11.23
C THR A 556 -19.33 -56.94 -10.55
N THR A 557 -18.12 -56.80 -11.09
CA THR A 557 -17.13 -55.84 -10.60
C THR A 557 -17.31 -54.50 -11.30
N TYR A 558 -17.47 -53.46 -10.49
CA TYR A 558 -17.55 -52.08 -10.94
C TYR A 558 -16.33 -51.28 -10.49
N THR A 559 -15.95 -50.29 -11.27
CA THR A 559 -14.89 -49.34 -10.93
C THR A 559 -15.46 -47.92 -10.99
N ALA A 560 -15.38 -47.21 -9.87
CA ALA A 560 -15.69 -45.79 -9.79
C ALA A 560 -14.42 -44.96 -9.93
N LYS A 561 -14.54 -43.80 -10.57
CA LYS A 561 -13.44 -42.88 -10.85
C LYS A 561 -13.90 -41.45 -10.66
N ILE A 562 -13.11 -40.67 -9.93
CA ILE A 562 -13.20 -39.20 -9.89
C ILE A 562 -11.94 -38.66 -10.56
N THR A 563 -12.10 -37.85 -11.60
CA THR A 563 -10.94 -37.37 -12.37
C THR A 563 -10.16 -36.29 -11.62
N LYS A 564 -8.87 -36.17 -11.93
CA LYS A 564 -7.97 -35.17 -11.35
C LYS A 564 -8.37 -33.71 -11.64
N VAL A 565 -9.36 -33.47 -12.49
CA VAL A 565 -9.82 -32.11 -12.82
C VAL A 565 -11.02 -31.67 -11.98
N ALA A 566 -11.57 -32.54 -11.12
CA ALA A 566 -12.52 -32.14 -10.08
C ALA A 566 -11.88 -31.09 -9.15
N LYS A 567 -12.61 -30.01 -8.87
CA LYS A 567 -12.12 -28.81 -8.18
C LYS A 567 -12.82 -28.56 -6.86
N ASP A 568 -12.11 -27.98 -5.91
CA ASP A 568 -12.72 -27.34 -4.75
C ASP A 568 -13.34 -25.96 -5.08
N LEU A 569 -13.92 -25.32 -4.07
CA LEU A 569 -14.53 -23.98 -4.20
C LEU A 569 -13.49 -22.87 -4.49
N ALA A 570 -12.22 -23.11 -4.21
CA ALA A 570 -11.10 -22.21 -4.51
C ALA A 570 -10.44 -22.50 -5.87
N GLY A 571 -10.88 -23.55 -6.56
CA GLY A 571 -10.41 -23.97 -7.87
C GLY A 571 -9.24 -24.95 -7.86
N ASN A 572 -8.77 -25.44 -6.71
CA ASN A 572 -7.70 -26.43 -6.65
C ASN A 572 -8.22 -27.81 -7.06
N THR A 573 -7.41 -28.56 -7.80
CA THR A 573 -7.81 -29.87 -8.30
C THR A 573 -7.29 -31.01 -7.43
N LEU A 574 -7.94 -32.18 -7.50
CA LEU A 574 -7.37 -33.45 -7.01
C LEU A 574 -5.95 -33.65 -7.58
N LEU A 575 -5.07 -34.28 -6.77
CA LEU A 575 -3.68 -34.52 -7.17
C LEU A 575 -3.58 -35.53 -8.32
N ASN A 576 -4.36 -36.61 -8.25
CA ASN A 576 -4.44 -37.69 -9.23
C ASN A 576 -5.90 -38.09 -9.43
N ASP A 577 -6.18 -38.85 -10.49
CA ASP A 577 -7.46 -39.55 -10.62
C ASP A 577 -7.62 -40.47 -9.41
N TYR A 578 -8.77 -40.42 -8.74
CA TYR A 578 -9.09 -41.34 -7.64
C TYR A 578 -9.96 -42.46 -8.17
N VAL A 579 -9.46 -43.69 -8.08
CA VAL A 579 -10.10 -44.89 -8.66
C VAL A 579 -10.27 -45.96 -7.58
N TRP A 580 -11.46 -46.52 -7.46
CA TRP A 580 -11.72 -47.66 -6.56
C TRP A 580 -12.70 -48.64 -7.19
N ALA A 581 -12.66 -49.89 -6.76
CA ALA A 581 -13.50 -50.95 -7.30
C ALA A 581 -14.28 -51.68 -6.20
N PHE A 582 -15.40 -52.30 -6.56
CA PHE A 582 -16.19 -53.16 -5.69
C PHE A 582 -16.94 -54.23 -6.51
N THR A 583 -17.40 -55.29 -5.87
CA THR A 583 -18.14 -56.40 -6.52
C THR A 583 -19.50 -56.62 -5.86
N THR A 584 -20.56 -56.65 -6.66
CA THR A 584 -21.93 -56.89 -6.17
C THR A 584 -22.16 -58.35 -5.76
N GLY A 585 -23.05 -58.57 -4.80
CA GLY A 585 -23.44 -59.89 -4.30
C GLY A 585 -24.53 -60.58 -5.15
N PRO A 586 -24.86 -61.86 -4.84
CA PRO A 586 -25.73 -62.69 -5.66
C PRO A 586 -27.25 -62.42 -5.51
N THR A 587 -27.73 -61.62 -4.55
CA THR A 587 -29.18 -61.42 -4.30
C THR A 587 -29.60 -59.94 -4.14
N PRO A 588 -30.74 -59.49 -4.73
CA PRO A 588 -31.33 -58.17 -4.52
C PRO A 588 -31.92 -57.96 -3.12
N ASP A 589 -32.10 -56.71 -2.71
CA ASP A 589 -32.86 -56.32 -1.50
C ASP A 589 -34.36 -56.48 -1.75
N ILE A 590 -35.06 -57.13 -0.82
CA ILE A 590 -36.48 -57.51 -0.92
C ILE A 590 -37.35 -56.94 0.22
N ILE A 591 -36.80 -56.12 1.10
CA ILE A 591 -37.55 -55.57 2.24
C ILE A 591 -38.33 -54.32 1.77
N SER A 592 -39.63 -54.28 2.04
CA SER A 592 -40.47 -53.14 1.65
C SER A 592 -40.37 -51.98 2.65
N PRO A 593 -40.28 -50.72 2.18
CA PRO A 593 -40.23 -49.56 3.05
C PRO A 593 -41.57 -49.33 3.78
N THR A 594 -41.49 -48.78 5.01
CA THR A 594 -42.66 -48.42 5.83
C THR A 594 -42.61 -46.95 6.28
N VAL A 595 -43.77 -46.35 6.56
CA VAL A 595 -43.85 -45.01 7.18
C VAL A 595 -43.67 -45.15 8.69
N PHE A 596 -42.62 -44.52 9.21
CA PHE A 596 -42.28 -44.53 10.63
C PHE A 596 -43.08 -43.48 11.42
N SER A 597 -43.22 -42.26 10.89
CA SER A 597 -43.97 -41.17 11.54
C SER A 597 -44.46 -40.09 10.57
N THR A 598 -45.45 -39.29 10.98
CA THR A 598 -45.97 -38.13 10.23
C THR A 598 -45.98 -36.86 11.09
N ASP A 599 -45.83 -35.70 10.45
CA ASP A 599 -46.05 -34.38 11.05
C ASP A 599 -46.87 -33.50 10.09
N PRO A 600 -48.12 -33.13 10.39
CA PRO A 600 -48.83 -33.41 11.63
C PRO A 600 -49.04 -34.90 11.89
N LEU A 601 -49.11 -35.25 13.18
CA LEU A 601 -49.51 -36.58 13.61
C LEU A 601 -50.93 -36.89 13.09
N ASN A 602 -51.22 -38.17 12.86
CA ASN A 602 -52.55 -38.60 12.44
C ASN A 602 -53.62 -38.13 13.45
N ASN A 603 -54.67 -37.52 12.93
CA ASN A 603 -55.77 -36.87 13.65
C ASN A 603 -55.39 -35.63 14.48
N ALA A 604 -54.24 -34.99 14.21
CA ALA A 604 -53.91 -33.71 14.83
C ALA A 604 -54.99 -32.65 14.53
N VAL A 605 -55.34 -31.84 15.53
CA VAL A 605 -56.23 -30.68 15.42
C VAL A 605 -55.44 -29.39 15.62
N ASP A 606 -56.04 -28.24 15.31
CA ASP A 606 -55.42 -26.91 15.43
C ASP A 606 -54.09 -26.77 14.70
N VAL A 607 -53.95 -27.48 13.58
CA VAL A 607 -52.75 -27.39 12.74
C VAL A 607 -52.70 -26.02 12.07
N ALA A 608 -51.56 -25.33 12.19
CA ALA A 608 -51.37 -24.02 11.56
C ALA A 608 -51.64 -24.07 10.04
N LEU A 609 -52.22 -23.01 9.49
CA LEU A 609 -52.63 -22.98 8.07
C LEU A 609 -51.45 -23.06 7.10
N ASN A 610 -50.26 -22.61 7.51
CA ASN A 610 -49.02 -22.68 6.73
C ASN A 610 -48.22 -23.97 6.97
N LYS A 611 -48.79 -24.98 7.65
CA LYS A 611 -48.07 -26.19 8.04
C LYS A 611 -47.56 -26.93 6.81
N LYS A 612 -46.23 -27.12 6.76
CA LYS A 612 -45.60 -28.13 5.89
C LYS A 612 -45.85 -29.51 6.48
N VAL A 613 -46.25 -30.44 5.61
CA VAL A 613 -46.63 -31.80 6.01
C VAL A 613 -45.46 -32.74 5.73
N ALA A 614 -44.97 -33.47 6.73
CA ALA A 614 -43.81 -34.35 6.62
C ALA A 614 -44.13 -35.80 6.97
N VAL A 615 -43.36 -36.73 6.40
CA VAL A 615 -43.39 -38.17 6.64
C VAL A 615 -41.96 -38.68 6.76
N THR A 616 -41.66 -39.48 7.79
CA THR A 616 -40.36 -40.17 7.96
C THR A 616 -40.53 -41.65 7.67
N PHE A 617 -39.60 -42.25 6.92
CA PHE A 617 -39.63 -43.67 6.50
C PHE A 617 -38.70 -44.55 7.36
N SER A 618 -38.92 -45.87 7.33
CA SER A 618 -38.07 -46.87 8.01
C SER A 618 -36.68 -47.02 7.39
N GLU A 619 -36.52 -46.57 6.15
CA GLU A 619 -35.28 -46.65 5.38
C GLU A 619 -35.22 -45.54 4.31
N GLY A 620 -34.09 -45.47 3.60
CA GLY A 620 -33.91 -44.51 2.53
C GLY A 620 -34.83 -44.81 1.35
N MET A 621 -35.52 -43.80 0.84
CA MET A 621 -36.38 -43.89 -0.34
C MET A 621 -35.64 -43.48 -1.60
N ASP A 622 -36.12 -43.92 -2.77
CA ASP A 622 -35.75 -43.36 -4.07
C ASP A 622 -36.36 -41.96 -4.19
N PRO A 623 -35.55 -40.87 -4.24
CA PRO A 623 -36.04 -39.51 -4.35
C PRO A 623 -36.91 -39.28 -5.60
N THR A 624 -36.69 -40.02 -6.69
CA THR A 624 -37.44 -39.86 -7.94
C THR A 624 -38.86 -40.44 -7.84
N SER A 625 -39.04 -41.43 -6.96
CA SER A 625 -40.34 -42.02 -6.64
C SER A 625 -41.17 -41.17 -5.68
N LEU A 626 -40.58 -40.15 -5.05
CA LEU A 626 -41.25 -39.23 -4.10
C LEU A 626 -41.55 -37.89 -4.75
N ASN A 627 -42.77 -37.73 -5.26
CA ASN A 627 -43.23 -36.54 -5.95
C ASN A 627 -44.70 -36.26 -5.63
N THR A 628 -45.30 -35.26 -6.26
CA THR A 628 -46.69 -34.84 -5.99
C THR A 628 -47.75 -35.86 -6.42
N GLN A 629 -47.38 -36.95 -7.09
CA GLN A 629 -48.29 -38.07 -7.38
C GLN A 629 -48.23 -39.15 -6.29
N THR A 630 -47.09 -39.31 -5.62
CA THR A 630 -46.85 -40.36 -4.62
C THR A 630 -46.93 -39.87 -3.19
N PHE A 631 -46.70 -38.58 -2.93
CA PHE A 631 -47.06 -37.88 -1.70
C PHE A 631 -48.08 -36.80 -2.04
N THR A 632 -49.35 -37.09 -1.74
CA THR A 632 -50.47 -36.20 -2.00
C THR A 632 -51.05 -35.64 -0.71
N LEU A 633 -51.59 -34.43 -0.80
CA LEU A 633 -52.40 -33.79 0.24
C LEU A 633 -53.73 -33.37 -0.38
N ARG A 634 -54.86 -33.72 0.27
CA ARG A 634 -56.21 -33.46 -0.25
C ARG A 634 -57.12 -32.85 0.81
N ASN A 635 -58.03 -31.97 0.39
CA ASN A 635 -59.21 -31.54 1.13
C ASN A 635 -60.42 -32.24 0.51
N GLY A 636 -60.90 -33.30 1.15
CA GLY A 636 -61.89 -34.21 0.54
C GLY A 636 -61.39 -34.75 -0.80
N ASN A 637 -62.14 -34.49 -1.88
CA ASN A 637 -61.75 -34.90 -3.24
C ASN A 637 -60.82 -33.91 -3.94
N THR A 638 -60.58 -32.73 -3.37
CA THR A 638 -59.78 -31.66 -3.99
C THR A 638 -58.31 -31.82 -3.63
N ALA A 639 -57.43 -31.88 -4.63
CA ALA A 639 -55.99 -31.92 -4.41
C ALA A 639 -55.45 -30.54 -4.00
N VAL A 640 -54.58 -30.51 -2.99
CA VAL A 640 -53.83 -29.32 -2.61
C VAL A 640 -52.62 -29.22 -3.52
N VAL A 641 -52.41 -28.05 -4.13
CA VAL A 641 -51.21 -27.79 -4.93
C VAL A 641 -50.04 -27.52 -3.99
N GLY A 642 -48.89 -28.14 -4.25
CA GLY A 642 -47.69 -27.99 -3.44
C GLY A 642 -46.49 -28.68 -4.07
N THR A 643 -45.36 -28.62 -3.39
CA THR A 643 -44.10 -29.24 -3.81
C THR A 643 -43.65 -30.28 -2.80
N VAL A 644 -43.01 -31.36 -3.26
CA VAL A 644 -42.44 -32.40 -2.40
C VAL A 644 -40.92 -32.28 -2.41
N THR A 645 -40.31 -32.32 -1.23
CA THR A 645 -38.85 -32.39 -1.05
C THR A 645 -38.51 -33.60 -0.18
N TYR A 646 -37.39 -34.28 -0.43
CA TYR A 646 -36.94 -35.41 0.37
C TYR A 646 -35.49 -35.20 0.82
N SER A 647 -35.22 -35.37 2.12
CA SER A 647 -33.88 -35.26 2.70
C SER A 647 -33.74 -36.21 3.89
N GLY A 648 -32.60 -36.91 3.97
CA GLY A 648 -32.38 -37.94 4.97
C GLY A 648 -33.40 -39.08 4.83
N LEU A 649 -34.27 -39.23 5.84
CA LEU A 649 -35.37 -40.19 5.84
C LEU A 649 -36.75 -39.52 5.74
N THR A 650 -36.80 -38.19 5.55
CA THR A 650 -38.02 -37.41 5.68
C THR A 650 -38.42 -36.76 4.35
N ALA A 651 -39.64 -37.05 3.89
CA ALA A 651 -40.29 -36.34 2.80
C ALA A 651 -41.20 -35.25 3.35
N THR A 652 -41.18 -34.07 2.74
CA THR A 652 -41.97 -32.90 3.15
C THR A 652 -42.76 -32.36 1.95
N PHE A 653 -44.08 -32.33 2.09
CA PHE A 653 -45.01 -31.63 1.22
C PHE A 653 -45.20 -30.19 1.71
N SER A 654 -44.85 -29.21 0.88
CA SER A 654 -45.05 -27.79 1.14
C SER A 654 -46.22 -27.29 0.27
N PRO A 655 -47.38 -26.97 0.87
CA PRO A 655 -48.49 -26.35 0.13
C PRO A 655 -48.05 -25.05 -0.55
N ALA A 656 -48.52 -24.81 -1.78
CA ALA A 656 -48.19 -23.60 -2.55
C ALA A 656 -48.93 -22.35 -2.03
N ALA A 657 -49.98 -22.54 -1.24
CA ALA A 657 -50.73 -21.52 -0.52
C ALA A 657 -51.10 -22.06 0.87
N ASN A 658 -51.42 -21.16 1.80
CA ASN A 658 -51.93 -21.55 3.12
C ASN A 658 -53.16 -22.45 2.97
N LEU A 659 -53.22 -23.49 3.78
CA LEU A 659 -54.34 -24.41 3.88
C LEU A 659 -55.57 -23.66 4.42
N ASN A 660 -56.76 -23.99 3.90
CA ASN A 660 -58.02 -23.44 4.37
C ASN A 660 -58.22 -23.65 5.89
N PRO A 661 -58.81 -22.69 6.62
CA PRO A 661 -59.10 -22.82 8.05
C PRO A 661 -60.20 -23.86 8.33
N ALA A 662 -60.20 -24.40 9.56
CA ALA A 662 -61.18 -25.38 10.06
C ALA A 662 -61.42 -26.56 9.09
N THR A 663 -60.39 -26.97 8.35
CA THR A 663 -60.50 -27.92 7.24
C THR A 663 -59.69 -29.17 7.55
N THR A 664 -60.32 -30.34 7.41
CA THR A 664 -59.63 -31.62 7.51
C THR A 664 -58.92 -31.94 6.19
N TYR A 665 -57.62 -32.15 6.26
CA TYR A 665 -56.80 -32.60 5.15
C TYR A 665 -56.41 -34.07 5.31
N THR A 666 -56.29 -34.76 4.19
CA THR A 666 -55.82 -36.14 4.09
C THR A 666 -54.47 -36.16 3.40
N GLY A 667 -53.44 -36.60 4.11
CA GLY A 667 -52.14 -36.94 3.54
C GLY A 667 -52.15 -38.39 3.05
N THR A 668 -51.49 -38.65 1.92
CA THR A 668 -51.33 -40.02 1.40
C THR A 668 -49.95 -40.22 0.81
N ILE A 669 -49.24 -41.25 1.29
CA ILE A 669 -48.12 -41.86 0.58
C ILE A 669 -48.64 -43.09 -0.16
N THR A 670 -48.54 -43.10 -1.49
CA THR A 670 -49.03 -44.22 -2.31
C THR A 670 -48.02 -45.36 -2.38
N THR A 671 -48.46 -46.55 -2.81
CA THR A 671 -47.57 -47.68 -3.17
C THR A 671 -46.64 -47.36 -4.35
N GLY A 672 -46.81 -46.22 -5.04
CA GLY A 672 -45.87 -45.75 -6.05
C GLY A 672 -44.54 -45.24 -5.47
N ALA A 673 -44.47 -44.95 -4.16
CA ALA A 673 -43.21 -44.61 -3.49
C ALA A 673 -42.38 -45.88 -3.24
N LYS A 674 -41.10 -45.83 -3.59
CA LYS A 674 -40.17 -46.97 -3.63
C LYS A 674 -38.89 -46.68 -2.89
N ASP A 675 -38.26 -47.72 -2.36
CA ASP A 675 -36.85 -47.66 -1.99
C ASP A 675 -35.94 -47.65 -3.24
N PRO A 676 -34.63 -47.41 -3.11
CA PRO A 676 -33.68 -47.50 -4.23
C PRO A 676 -33.59 -48.88 -4.90
N SER A 677 -34.09 -49.93 -4.26
CA SER A 677 -34.18 -51.29 -4.82
C SER A 677 -35.48 -51.57 -5.57
N GLY A 678 -36.39 -50.58 -5.64
CA GLY A 678 -37.68 -50.72 -6.28
C GLY A 678 -38.76 -51.39 -5.43
N ASN A 679 -38.50 -51.73 -4.17
CA ASN A 679 -39.53 -52.25 -3.27
C ASN A 679 -40.51 -51.13 -2.94
N THR A 680 -41.80 -51.41 -3.10
CA THR A 680 -42.89 -50.45 -2.86
C THR A 680 -43.37 -50.53 -1.42
N LEU A 681 -44.02 -49.48 -0.90
CA LEU A 681 -44.86 -49.65 0.30
C LEU A 681 -45.86 -50.79 0.09
N ALA A 682 -46.07 -51.61 1.13
CA ALA A 682 -47.02 -52.73 1.06
C ALA A 682 -48.48 -52.29 0.82
N SER A 683 -48.84 -51.07 1.23
CA SER A 683 -50.15 -50.44 0.98
C SER A 683 -50.03 -48.92 1.05
N ASN A 684 -51.03 -48.19 0.55
CA ASN A 684 -51.08 -46.74 0.70
C ASN A 684 -51.13 -46.36 2.19
N TYR A 685 -50.23 -45.48 2.61
CA TYR A 685 -50.26 -44.93 3.97
C TYR A 685 -51.09 -43.64 3.97
N ILE A 686 -52.20 -43.64 4.72
CA ILE A 686 -53.18 -42.55 4.73
C ILE A 686 -53.30 -42.03 6.17
N TRP A 687 -53.25 -40.70 6.34
CA TRP A 687 -53.50 -40.04 7.61
C TRP A 687 -54.27 -38.74 7.40
N THR A 688 -54.89 -38.24 8.46
CA THR A 688 -55.63 -36.96 8.41
C THR A 688 -55.14 -35.99 9.47
N PHE A 689 -55.40 -34.70 9.27
CA PHE A 689 -55.26 -33.66 10.28
C PHE A 689 -56.24 -32.52 10.00
N THR A 690 -56.58 -31.71 11.01
CA THR A 690 -57.52 -30.59 10.87
C THR A 690 -56.80 -29.28 11.19
N THR A 691 -56.91 -28.32 10.27
CA THR A 691 -56.33 -26.99 10.43
C THR A 691 -57.10 -26.14 11.45
N SER A 692 -56.42 -25.20 12.08
CA SER A 692 -57.01 -24.28 13.05
C SER A 692 -58.14 -23.43 12.44
N ALA A 693 -59.06 -22.96 13.29
CA ALA A 693 -60.26 -22.25 12.86
C ALA A 693 -60.05 -20.79 12.38
N ALA A 694 -58.86 -20.22 12.56
CA ALA A 694 -58.56 -18.83 12.19
C ALA A 694 -57.31 -18.73 11.31
N ALA A 695 -57.43 -17.99 10.20
CA ALA A 695 -56.28 -17.55 9.43
C ALA A 695 -55.54 -16.46 10.18
N ASP A 696 -54.22 -16.55 10.24
CA ASP A 696 -53.39 -15.47 10.74
C ASP A 696 -53.37 -14.34 9.70
N ILE A 697 -54.19 -13.33 9.97
CA ILE A 697 -54.36 -12.12 9.16
C ILE A 697 -53.71 -10.91 9.82
N ILE A 698 -53.06 -11.10 10.97
CA ILE A 698 -52.38 -10.02 11.67
C ILE A 698 -51.11 -9.74 10.88
N ARG A 699 -50.90 -8.45 10.54
CA ARG A 699 -49.69 -8.06 9.82
C ARG A 699 -48.57 -7.83 10.82
N PRO A 700 -47.32 -8.20 10.50
CA PRO A 700 -46.20 -7.87 11.35
C PRO A 700 -46.03 -6.35 11.42
N THR A 701 -45.62 -5.86 12.58
CA THR A 701 -45.26 -4.45 12.83
C THR A 701 -43.88 -4.37 13.47
N VAL A 702 -43.17 -3.25 13.29
CA VAL A 702 -41.92 -2.99 14.02
C VAL A 702 -42.28 -2.40 15.38
N ILE A 703 -41.96 -3.12 16.46
CA ILE A 703 -42.19 -2.70 17.85
C ILE A 703 -41.16 -1.66 18.30
N SER A 704 -39.89 -1.87 17.95
CA SER A 704 -38.80 -1.00 18.37
C SER A 704 -37.65 -1.02 17.38
N THR A 705 -36.85 0.04 17.40
CA THR A 705 -35.61 0.15 16.62
C THR A 705 -34.46 0.57 17.51
N ASP A 706 -33.26 0.14 17.14
CA ASP A 706 -32.01 0.61 17.75
C ASP A 706 -30.99 0.95 16.64
N PRO A 707 -30.61 2.22 16.44
CA PRO A 707 -31.04 3.39 17.19
C PRO A 707 -32.55 3.66 17.12
N ALA A 708 -33.07 4.27 18.18
CA ALA A 708 -34.42 4.80 18.19
C ALA A 708 -34.60 5.86 17.09
N ASN A 709 -35.82 6.05 16.60
CA ASN A 709 -36.11 7.06 15.58
C ASN A 709 -35.74 8.47 16.07
N ASN A 710 -35.00 9.22 15.25
CA ASN A 710 -34.40 10.52 15.58
C ASN A 710 -33.36 10.49 16.72
N ALA A 711 -32.78 9.33 17.03
CA ALA A 711 -31.66 9.28 17.96
C ALA A 711 -30.50 10.13 17.45
N VAL A 712 -29.92 10.94 18.33
CA VAL A 712 -28.70 11.72 18.08
C VAL A 712 -27.56 11.17 18.91
N GLY A 713 -26.31 11.44 18.54
CA GLY A 713 -25.17 10.94 19.33
C GLY A 713 -24.88 9.46 19.10
N VAL A 714 -25.38 8.86 18.01
CA VAL A 714 -25.20 7.43 17.76
C VAL A 714 -23.73 7.13 17.46
N VAL A 715 -23.16 6.16 18.18
CA VAL A 715 -21.77 5.73 17.98
C VAL A 715 -21.53 5.22 16.55
N LEU A 716 -20.33 5.43 16.03
CA LEU A 716 -20.04 5.21 14.60
C LEU A 716 -20.05 3.73 14.20
N ASN A 717 -19.82 2.82 15.13
CA ASN A 717 -19.83 1.36 14.91
C ASN A 717 -21.19 0.72 15.18
N LYS A 718 -22.28 1.51 15.18
CA LYS A 718 -23.60 1.04 15.58
C LYS A 718 -24.14 -0.04 14.63
N VAL A 719 -24.55 -1.18 15.20
CA VAL A 719 -25.43 -2.14 14.54
C VAL A 719 -26.85 -1.59 14.60
N VAL A 720 -27.50 -1.47 13.45
CA VAL A 720 -28.84 -0.92 13.31
C VAL A 720 -29.84 -2.08 13.33
N SER A 721 -30.83 -2.07 14.22
CA SER A 721 -31.76 -3.19 14.38
C SER A 721 -33.22 -2.74 14.48
N ALA A 722 -34.12 -3.68 14.19
CA ALA A 722 -35.56 -3.56 14.32
C ALA A 722 -36.16 -4.85 14.91
N THR A 723 -37.00 -4.73 15.93
CA THR A 723 -37.71 -5.85 16.55
C THR A 723 -39.18 -5.87 16.10
N PHE A 724 -39.68 -7.01 15.65
CA PHE A 724 -41.03 -7.18 15.10
C PHE A 724 -42.04 -7.67 16.15
N SER A 725 -43.34 -7.50 15.87
CA SER A 725 -44.45 -7.98 16.71
C SER A 725 -44.64 -9.48 16.73
N GLU A 726 -44.03 -10.18 15.78
CA GLU A 726 -44.15 -11.62 15.58
C GLU A 726 -42.98 -12.14 14.76
N ALA A 727 -42.88 -13.46 14.64
CA ALA A 727 -41.78 -14.10 13.92
C ALA A 727 -41.89 -13.87 12.40
N MET A 728 -40.85 -13.28 11.83
CA MET A 728 -40.70 -13.06 10.40
C MET A 728 -40.21 -14.32 9.67
N ASP A 729 -40.55 -14.46 8.39
CA ASP A 729 -39.89 -15.41 7.49
C ASP A 729 -38.42 -14.96 7.28
N PRO A 730 -37.42 -15.74 7.74
CA PRO A 730 -36.01 -15.38 7.62
C PRO A 730 -35.56 -15.17 6.17
N LEU A 731 -36.21 -15.82 5.19
CA LEU A 731 -35.89 -15.63 3.76
C LEU A 731 -36.38 -14.29 3.22
N SER A 732 -37.33 -13.66 3.89
CA SER A 732 -37.85 -12.33 3.53
C SER A 732 -37.03 -11.18 4.13
N ILE A 733 -36.14 -11.45 5.09
CA ILE A 733 -35.28 -10.46 5.76
C ILE A 733 -33.87 -10.49 5.14
N THR A 734 -33.60 -9.55 4.23
CA THR A 734 -32.38 -9.49 3.41
C THR A 734 -31.89 -8.04 3.28
N ASN A 735 -30.78 -7.83 2.57
CA ASN A 735 -30.28 -6.50 2.21
C ASN A 735 -31.20 -5.72 1.24
N ILE A 736 -32.25 -6.36 0.69
CA ILE A 736 -33.28 -5.70 -0.10
C ILE A 736 -34.41 -5.19 0.80
N SER A 737 -34.77 -5.96 1.84
CA SER A 737 -35.87 -5.61 2.75
C SER A 737 -35.42 -4.81 3.96
N PHE A 738 -34.14 -4.83 4.34
CA PHE A 738 -33.57 -3.97 5.38
C PHE A 738 -32.37 -3.18 4.83
N THR A 739 -32.53 -1.87 4.64
CA THR A 739 -31.50 -0.98 4.12
C THR A 739 -31.18 0.16 5.09
N VAL A 740 -29.92 0.61 5.10
CA VAL A 740 -29.48 1.86 5.76
C VAL A 740 -28.85 2.77 4.70
N ARG A 741 -29.20 4.05 4.69
CA ARG A 741 -28.78 5.03 3.67
C ARG A 741 -28.23 6.31 4.28
N ASN A 742 -27.21 6.87 3.63
CA ASN A 742 -26.79 8.26 3.80
C ASN A 742 -27.29 9.06 2.59
N GLY A 743 -28.36 9.84 2.77
CA GLY A 743 -29.06 10.47 1.65
C GLY A 743 -29.57 9.42 0.66
N LEU A 744 -29.11 9.48 -0.60
CA LEU A 744 -29.47 8.53 -1.65
C LEU A 744 -28.55 7.31 -1.74
N VAL A 745 -27.45 7.29 -0.98
CA VAL A 745 -26.42 6.26 -1.05
C VAL A 745 -26.71 5.15 -0.04
N ASN A 746 -26.76 3.90 -0.50
CA ASN A 746 -26.84 2.74 0.38
C ASN A 746 -25.52 2.57 1.14
N VAL A 747 -25.61 2.38 2.45
CA VAL A 747 -24.48 1.95 3.27
C VAL A 747 -24.23 0.46 2.98
N PRO A 748 -23.01 0.05 2.61
CA PRO A 748 -22.68 -1.36 2.50
C PRO A 748 -22.73 -2.04 3.87
N GLY A 749 -23.32 -3.22 3.95
CA GLY A 749 -23.43 -3.98 5.21
C GLY A 749 -24.09 -5.34 5.01
N SER A 750 -24.16 -6.12 6.08
CA SER A 750 -24.82 -7.43 6.12
C SER A 750 -26.10 -7.37 6.96
N VAL A 751 -27.09 -8.18 6.61
CA VAL A 751 -28.36 -8.32 7.34
C VAL A 751 -28.43 -9.71 7.95
N SER A 752 -28.87 -9.79 9.21
CA SER A 752 -29.18 -11.05 9.91
C SER A 752 -30.53 -10.96 10.61
N TYR A 753 -31.13 -12.12 10.90
CA TYR A 753 -32.40 -12.23 11.62
C TYR A 753 -32.30 -13.33 12.68
N ASN A 754 -32.65 -13.00 13.93
CA ASN A 754 -32.65 -13.94 15.05
C ASN A 754 -33.80 -13.63 16.02
N GLY A 755 -34.60 -14.64 16.35
CA GLY A 755 -35.78 -14.49 17.21
C GLY A 755 -36.83 -13.61 16.54
N LEU A 756 -36.99 -12.38 17.07
CA LEU A 756 -37.88 -11.34 16.55
C LEU A 756 -37.12 -10.12 16.00
N THR A 757 -35.79 -10.17 15.94
CA THR A 757 -34.97 -8.99 15.66
C THR A 757 -34.18 -9.17 14.36
N ALA A 758 -34.35 -8.22 13.43
CA ALA A 758 -33.46 -8.04 12.29
C ALA A 758 -32.35 -7.05 12.64
N SER A 759 -31.13 -7.34 12.21
CA SER A 759 -29.95 -6.51 12.44
C SER A 759 -29.20 -6.25 11.13
N PHE A 760 -28.86 -4.98 10.89
CA PHE A 760 -28.00 -4.50 9.83
C PHE A 760 -26.65 -4.09 10.43
N THR A 761 -25.57 -4.75 10.01
CA THR A 761 -24.20 -4.47 10.42
C THR A 761 -23.47 -3.76 9.28
N PRO A 762 -23.13 -2.46 9.43
CA PRO A 762 -22.34 -1.75 8.43
C PRO A 762 -20.98 -2.41 8.18
N ALA A 763 -20.52 -2.44 6.94
CA ALA A 763 -19.22 -3.01 6.56
C ALA A 763 -18.02 -2.14 7.01
N SER A 764 -18.29 -0.87 7.33
CA SER A 764 -17.34 0.09 7.90
C SER A 764 -18.07 1.02 8.88
N ASN A 765 -17.33 1.70 9.75
CA ASN A 765 -17.92 2.68 10.67
C ASN A 765 -18.71 3.75 9.91
N LEU A 766 -19.89 4.06 10.41
CA LEU A 766 -20.74 5.14 9.92
C LEU A 766 -20.01 6.48 10.05
N LEU A 767 -20.16 7.34 9.05
CA LEU A 767 -19.66 8.72 9.08
C LEU A 767 -20.22 9.49 10.27
N ALA A 768 -19.40 10.33 10.89
CA ALA A 768 -19.79 11.18 12.02
C ALA A 768 -20.72 12.33 11.61
N THR A 769 -21.50 12.86 12.57
CA THR A 769 -22.46 13.99 12.35
C THR A 769 -23.35 13.79 11.12
N THR A 770 -23.68 12.55 10.80
CA THR A 770 -24.37 12.17 9.56
C THR A 770 -25.72 11.59 9.92
N ASN A 771 -26.77 12.12 9.28
CA ASN A 771 -28.12 11.59 9.41
C ASN A 771 -28.31 10.40 8.46
N TYR A 772 -28.51 9.22 9.03
CA TYR A 772 -28.83 8.00 8.31
C TYR A 772 -30.32 7.72 8.33
N VAL A 773 -30.81 7.13 7.24
CA VAL A 773 -32.19 6.64 7.12
C VAL A 773 -32.14 5.12 7.00
N ALA A 774 -32.74 4.44 7.97
CA ALA A 774 -32.94 3.00 7.95
C ALA A 774 -34.37 2.67 7.54
N THR A 775 -34.56 1.57 6.81
CA THR A 775 -35.85 1.18 6.25
C THR A 775 -36.02 -0.33 6.26
N ILE A 776 -37.15 -0.80 6.83
CA ILE A 776 -37.71 -2.13 6.55
C ILE A 776 -38.80 -1.97 5.48
N THR A 777 -38.65 -2.61 4.32
CA THR A 777 -39.59 -2.47 3.22
C THR A 777 -40.78 -3.43 3.34
N THR A 778 -41.85 -3.20 2.56
CA THR A 778 -43.02 -4.10 2.50
C THR A 778 -42.75 -5.47 1.91
N THR A 779 -41.52 -5.78 1.47
CA THR A 779 -41.18 -7.13 1.02
C THR A 779 -40.90 -8.09 2.18
N ALA A 780 -40.65 -7.58 3.39
CA ALA A 780 -40.56 -8.39 4.60
C ALA A 780 -41.94 -8.97 4.98
N ARG A 781 -41.98 -10.26 5.32
CA ARG A 781 -43.20 -11.03 5.58
C ARG A 781 -43.07 -11.86 6.85
N ASP A 782 -44.20 -12.08 7.54
CA ASP A 782 -44.27 -13.07 8.60
C ASP A 782 -44.25 -14.52 8.05
N LEU A 783 -44.26 -15.50 8.95
CA LEU A 783 -44.32 -16.92 8.57
C LEU A 783 -45.64 -17.32 7.89
N ALA A 784 -46.71 -16.55 8.06
CA ALA A 784 -48.00 -16.74 7.41
C ALA A 784 -48.08 -16.06 6.02
N GLY A 785 -47.06 -15.28 5.65
CA GLY A 785 -46.91 -14.57 4.38
C GLY A 785 -47.47 -13.14 4.39
N ASN A 786 -47.97 -12.62 5.53
CA ASN A 786 -48.47 -11.25 5.61
C ASN A 786 -47.30 -10.26 5.57
N THR A 787 -47.42 -9.24 4.72
CA THR A 787 -46.42 -8.18 4.63
C THR A 787 -46.68 -7.10 5.69
N LEU A 788 -45.62 -6.35 6.02
CA LEU A 788 -45.77 -5.02 6.64
C LEU A 788 -46.82 -4.21 5.87
N ALA A 789 -47.66 -3.45 6.59
CA ALA A 789 -48.69 -2.60 5.99
C ALA A 789 -48.09 -1.47 5.13
N SER A 790 -46.95 -0.95 5.54
CA SER A 790 -46.13 0.04 4.83
C SER A 790 -44.66 -0.15 5.18
N SER A 791 -43.74 0.39 4.37
CA SER A 791 -42.32 0.39 4.75
C SER A 791 -42.14 1.17 6.04
N TYR A 792 -41.40 0.60 6.99
CA TYR A 792 -41.07 1.25 8.25
C TYR A 792 -39.76 2.00 8.09
N VAL A 793 -39.80 3.33 8.21
CA VAL A 793 -38.65 4.21 8.00
C VAL A 793 -38.33 4.93 9.31
N TRP A 794 -37.07 4.91 9.71
CA TRP A 794 -36.59 5.70 10.83
C TRP A 794 -35.25 6.33 10.49
N ASN A 795 -34.93 7.43 11.15
CA ASN A 795 -33.64 8.10 10.99
C ASN A 795 -32.86 8.10 12.31
N PHE A 796 -31.56 8.34 12.21
CA PHE A 796 -30.71 8.61 13.35
C PHE A 796 -29.48 9.40 12.91
N THR A 797 -28.96 10.25 13.79
CA THR A 797 -27.75 11.04 13.55
C THR A 797 -26.60 10.50 14.38
N THR A 798 -25.50 10.18 13.71
CA THR A 798 -24.27 9.75 14.38
C THR A 798 -23.64 10.88 15.18
N LEU A 799 -22.84 10.52 16.19
CA LEU A 799 -22.23 11.47 17.11
C LEU A 799 -21.40 12.53 16.40
N THR A 800 -21.41 13.73 16.98
CA THR A 800 -20.45 14.78 16.66
C THR A 800 -19.21 14.54 17.51
N PRO A 801 -18.03 14.29 16.90
CA PRO A 801 -16.82 14.05 17.67
C PRO A 801 -16.43 15.28 18.48
N PRO A 802 -15.80 15.10 19.66
CA PRO A 802 -15.27 16.23 20.43
C PRO A 802 -14.24 17.03 19.63
N PRO A 803 -14.11 18.34 19.87
CA PRO A 803 -13.08 19.17 19.26
C PRO A 803 -11.67 18.54 19.34
N SER A 804 -10.98 18.48 18.20
CA SER A 804 -9.63 17.91 18.13
C SER A 804 -8.58 18.95 18.53
N LEU A 805 -7.60 18.53 19.34
CA LEU A 805 -6.43 19.33 19.70
C LEU A 805 -5.22 19.08 18.78
N GLY A 806 -5.33 18.16 17.81
CA GLY A 806 -4.20 17.78 16.95
C GLY A 806 -2.95 17.40 17.76
N SER A 807 -1.78 17.85 17.31
CA SER A 807 -0.51 17.67 18.01
C SER A 807 -0.44 18.38 19.37
N ALA A 808 -1.27 19.39 19.63
CA ALA A 808 -1.36 20.04 20.94
C ALA A 808 -1.88 19.08 22.04
N ALA A 809 -2.53 17.97 21.65
CA ALA A 809 -3.01 16.95 22.58
C ALA A 809 -1.90 16.32 23.44
N ALA A 810 -0.65 16.34 22.96
CA ALA A 810 0.50 15.78 23.67
C ALA A 810 1.00 16.65 24.84
N PHE A 811 0.52 17.89 24.96
CA PHE A 811 1.03 18.86 25.93
C PHE A 811 0.06 19.05 27.10
N GLY A 812 0.59 18.97 28.32
CA GLY A 812 -0.13 19.38 29.52
C GLY A 812 -0.12 20.89 29.71
N ALA A 813 0.97 21.55 29.31
CA ALA A 813 1.07 23.01 29.32
C ALA A 813 1.74 23.54 28.04
N PHE A 814 1.21 24.64 27.50
CA PHE A 814 1.77 25.31 26.34
C PHE A 814 1.81 26.83 26.55
N GLY A 815 3.00 27.43 26.48
CA GLY A 815 3.27 28.83 26.88
C GLY A 815 3.38 29.84 25.72
N GLY A 816 2.68 29.61 24.61
CA GLY A 816 2.66 30.51 23.46
C GLY A 816 4.05 30.95 23.00
N SER A 817 4.23 32.25 22.81
CA SER A 817 5.53 32.89 22.52
C SER A 817 6.23 33.48 23.74
N ALA A 818 5.67 33.33 24.96
CA ALA A 818 6.18 33.96 26.18
C ALA A 818 6.80 32.98 27.19
N GLY A 819 6.69 31.67 26.96
CA GLY A 819 7.33 30.64 27.80
C GLY A 819 6.45 30.13 28.95
N VAL A 820 7.05 29.33 29.83
CA VAL A 820 6.36 28.68 30.95
C VAL A 820 7.20 28.79 32.21
N THR A 821 6.63 29.32 33.30
CA THR A 821 7.38 29.58 34.53
C THR A 821 6.78 28.83 35.71
N ASN A 822 7.63 28.17 36.49
CA ASN A 822 7.29 27.54 37.76
C ASN A 822 8.05 28.20 38.93
N GLN A 823 7.33 28.41 40.04
CA GLN A 823 7.89 28.89 41.32
C GLN A 823 7.61 27.93 42.49
N GLY A 824 7.15 26.69 42.22
CA GLY A 824 6.83 25.70 43.24
C GLY A 824 7.69 24.44 43.17
N LEU A 825 7.81 23.74 44.31
CA LEU A 825 8.55 22.49 44.46
C LEU A 825 7.77 21.25 44.02
N ASN A 826 6.45 21.34 44.05
CA ASN A 826 5.56 20.21 43.82
C ASN A 826 4.84 20.35 42.47
N THR A 827 5.45 21.03 41.51
CA THR A 827 4.84 21.17 40.17
C THR A 827 5.18 19.94 39.34
N VAL A 828 4.17 19.31 38.75
CA VAL A 828 4.33 18.09 37.95
C VAL A 828 3.38 18.12 36.75
N ILE A 829 3.89 17.76 35.57
CA ILE A 829 3.08 17.46 34.38
C ILE A 829 3.20 15.96 34.09
N ASN A 830 2.10 15.24 34.31
CA ASN A 830 1.96 13.80 34.13
C ASN A 830 1.36 13.46 32.77
N ASN A 831 1.94 12.47 32.10
CA ASN A 831 1.48 11.90 30.82
C ASN A 831 1.39 12.93 29.68
N GLY A 832 2.16 14.02 29.77
CA GLY A 832 2.18 15.07 28.76
C GLY A 832 3.42 15.94 28.83
N GLY A 833 3.71 16.61 27.72
CA GLY A 833 4.85 17.50 27.58
C GLY A 833 4.55 18.94 27.98
N LEU A 834 5.61 19.75 28.00
CA LEU A 834 5.57 21.20 28.10
C LEU A 834 6.05 21.79 26.77
N GLY A 835 5.33 22.76 26.22
CA GLY A 835 5.65 23.35 24.92
C GLY A 835 5.70 24.87 24.98
N THR A 836 6.56 25.48 24.17
CA THR A 836 6.50 26.91 23.84
C THR A 836 7.26 27.21 22.56
N THR A 837 6.81 28.22 21.82
CA THR A 837 7.57 28.78 20.69
C THR A 837 8.61 29.81 21.12
N ALA A 838 8.66 30.14 22.41
CA ALA A 838 9.67 30.99 23.01
C ALA A 838 11.03 30.28 23.08
N ALA A 839 12.10 31.08 23.22
CA ALA A 839 13.43 30.57 23.55
C ALA A 839 13.40 29.76 24.86
N SER A 840 14.20 28.69 24.92
CA SER A 840 14.32 27.80 26.10
C SER A 840 14.60 28.55 27.41
N THR A 841 15.27 29.70 27.34
CA THR A 841 15.55 30.58 28.49
C THR A 841 14.29 31.18 29.14
N LEU A 842 13.16 31.13 28.46
CA LEU A 842 11.84 31.56 28.97
C LEU A 842 11.03 30.39 29.57
N VAL A 843 11.63 29.20 29.65
CA VAL A 843 11.15 28.12 30.50
C VAL A 843 11.98 28.10 31.78
N THR A 844 11.33 28.24 32.93
CA THR A 844 12.01 28.38 34.23
C THR A 844 11.39 27.50 35.31
N GLY A 845 12.22 26.85 36.12
CA GLY A 845 11.79 26.02 37.24
C GLY A 845 11.31 24.63 36.83
N PHE A 846 11.88 24.04 35.79
CA PHE A 846 11.49 22.70 35.34
C PHE A 846 12.68 21.81 34.99
N HIS A 847 12.48 20.50 35.17
CA HIS A 847 13.32 19.45 34.63
C HIS A 847 12.52 18.63 33.62
N ASP A 848 13.20 18.27 32.54
CA ASP A 848 12.70 17.35 31.53
C ASP A 848 12.82 15.91 32.04
N GLY A 849 11.70 15.22 32.19
CA GLY A 849 11.65 13.83 32.65
C GLY A 849 12.11 12.80 31.61
N LEU A 850 12.21 13.16 30.33
CA LEU A 850 12.70 12.30 29.25
C LEU A 850 14.21 12.45 29.03
N THR A 851 14.72 13.68 29.06
CA THR A 851 16.14 13.98 28.76
C THR A 851 16.97 14.30 29.98
N ALA A 852 16.35 14.49 31.15
CA ALA A 852 16.98 14.99 32.38
C ALA A 852 17.57 16.40 32.26
N GLU A 853 17.22 17.16 31.22
CA GLU A 853 17.66 18.54 31.02
C GLU A 853 16.98 19.49 32.01
N VAL A 854 17.71 20.54 32.41
CA VAL A 854 17.29 21.50 33.45
C VAL A 854 17.02 22.87 32.83
N TYR A 855 15.87 23.45 33.16
CA TYR A 855 15.40 24.75 32.68
C TYR A 855 15.29 25.72 33.86
N THR A 856 16.41 26.40 34.17
CA THR A 856 16.52 27.47 35.19
C THR A 856 15.90 27.11 36.55
N GLU A 857 16.37 26.02 37.16
CA GLU A 857 15.94 25.56 38.48
C GLU A 857 16.73 26.17 39.64
N THR A 858 16.06 26.28 40.77
CA THR A 858 16.61 26.60 42.09
C THR A 858 16.10 25.55 43.10
N PRO A 859 16.66 25.49 44.31
CA PRO A 859 16.13 24.63 45.37
C PRO A 859 14.68 24.92 45.81
N LEU A 860 14.00 25.92 45.23
CA LEU A 860 12.65 26.34 45.59
C LEU A 860 11.62 26.21 44.45
N ASN A 861 12.01 25.82 43.23
CA ASN A 861 11.11 25.78 42.07
C ASN A 861 11.36 24.60 41.12
N LYS A 862 11.53 23.38 41.65
CA LYS A 862 11.88 22.20 40.86
C LYS A 862 10.63 21.45 40.36
N GLY A 863 10.20 21.72 39.12
CA GLY A 863 9.01 21.10 38.52
C GLY A 863 9.31 19.96 37.55
N ASN A 864 8.58 18.84 37.60
CA ASN A 864 8.79 17.68 36.72
C ASN A 864 7.90 17.69 35.48
N VAL A 865 8.45 17.39 34.29
CA VAL A 865 7.66 17.19 33.05
C VAL A 865 7.91 15.80 32.47
N THR A 866 6.94 14.90 32.58
CA THR A 866 7.12 13.50 32.16
C THR A 866 7.13 13.28 30.64
N GLY A 867 6.44 14.13 29.87
CA GLY A 867 6.35 13.99 28.40
C GLY A 867 7.37 14.80 27.61
N GLY A 868 8.39 15.37 28.26
CA GLY A 868 9.44 16.18 27.63
C GLY A 868 9.10 17.67 27.50
N ILE A 869 10.13 18.48 27.31
CA ILE A 869 10.07 19.93 27.20
C ILE A 869 10.49 20.36 25.78
N PHE A 870 9.61 21.07 25.09
CA PHE A 870 9.79 21.44 23.69
C PHE A 870 9.78 22.96 23.51
N THR A 871 10.94 23.53 23.20
CA THR A 871 11.16 24.99 23.14
C THR A 871 11.99 25.40 21.94
N ALA A 872 12.05 26.70 21.64
CA ALA A 872 13.00 27.23 20.66
C ALA A 872 14.44 27.23 21.21
N PRO A 873 15.47 27.21 20.33
CA PRO A 873 16.85 27.43 20.74
C PRO A 873 17.02 28.71 21.59
N PRO A 874 18.08 28.81 22.42
CA PRO A 874 19.27 27.94 22.49
C PRO A 874 19.04 26.64 23.29
N ALA A 875 20.08 25.80 23.43
CA ALA A 875 20.05 24.60 24.26
C ALA A 875 19.57 24.93 25.70
N PRO A 876 18.73 24.09 26.33
CA PRO A 876 18.38 22.73 25.90
C PRO A 876 17.37 22.66 24.73
N GLY A 877 16.72 23.78 24.38
CA GLY A 877 15.91 23.90 23.17
C GLY A 877 16.70 23.69 21.87
N THR A 878 16.04 23.09 20.88
CA THR A 878 16.60 22.76 19.56
C THR A 878 15.65 23.18 18.44
N ALA A 879 16.11 23.19 17.18
CA ALA A 879 15.24 23.43 16.04
C ALA A 879 14.15 22.36 15.89
N VAL A 880 14.43 21.11 16.30
CA VAL A 880 13.47 20.00 16.27
C VAL A 880 12.38 20.20 17.33
N SER A 881 12.76 20.54 18.56
CA SER A 881 11.78 20.86 19.60
C SER A 881 10.95 22.09 19.25
N PHE A 882 11.56 23.09 18.61
CA PHE A 882 10.86 24.27 18.11
C PHE A 882 9.82 23.93 17.05
N THR A 883 10.15 23.04 16.11
CA THR A 883 9.22 22.61 15.05
C THR A 883 8.02 21.88 15.64
N LYS A 884 8.25 20.98 16.61
CA LYS A 884 7.16 20.31 17.36
C LYS A 884 6.28 21.32 18.10
N ALA A 885 6.89 22.28 18.79
CA ALA A 885 6.15 23.33 19.48
C ALA A 885 5.35 24.23 18.50
N THR A 886 5.90 24.53 17.33
CA THR A 886 5.23 25.35 16.30
C THR A 886 4.01 24.63 15.73
N LEU A 887 4.11 23.33 15.43
CA LEU A 887 2.96 22.54 14.98
C LEU A 887 1.88 22.46 16.07
N ALA A 888 2.28 22.24 17.33
CA ALA A 888 1.36 22.22 18.45
C ALA A 888 0.65 23.57 18.66
N LEU A 889 1.34 24.70 18.47
CA LEU A 889 0.72 26.02 18.51
C LEU A 889 -0.30 26.22 17.38
N SER A 890 0.02 25.76 16.17
CA SER A 890 -0.90 25.81 15.02
C SER A 890 -2.18 25.00 15.28
N ASP A 891 -2.03 23.78 15.79
CA ASP A 891 -3.17 22.91 16.10
C ASP A 891 -3.98 23.43 17.30
N ALA A 892 -3.31 23.98 18.33
CA ALA A 892 -3.98 24.65 19.44
C ALA A 892 -4.78 25.87 18.98
N THR A 893 -4.25 26.65 18.02
CA THR A 893 -4.95 27.79 17.42
C THR A 893 -6.17 27.32 16.62
N THR A 894 -6.02 26.24 15.85
CA THR A 894 -7.12 25.62 15.10
C THR A 894 -8.21 25.12 16.06
N ALA A 895 -7.83 24.43 17.13
CA ALA A 895 -8.74 23.96 18.15
C ALA A 895 -9.49 25.13 18.83
N TYR A 896 -8.77 26.18 19.22
CA TYR A 896 -9.32 27.41 19.81
C TYR A 896 -10.36 28.06 18.89
N ASN A 897 -10.05 28.20 17.60
CA ASN A 897 -10.98 28.74 16.61
C ASN A 897 -12.21 27.84 16.41
N SER A 898 -12.04 26.51 16.45
CA SER A 898 -13.12 25.54 16.26
C SER A 898 -14.17 25.53 17.39
N ILE A 899 -13.79 25.99 18.58
CA ILE A 899 -14.68 26.10 19.75
C ILE A 899 -15.12 27.53 20.04
N SER A 900 -14.74 28.50 19.20
CA SER A 900 -15.10 29.91 19.36
C SER A 900 -16.62 30.15 19.23
N PRO A 901 -17.14 31.25 19.78
CA PRO A 901 -18.54 31.65 19.59
C PRO A 901 -18.95 31.77 18.12
N ALA A 902 -18.02 32.09 17.22
CA ALA A 902 -18.29 32.20 15.79
C ALA A 902 -18.49 30.81 15.14
N SER A 903 -17.63 29.85 15.48
CA SER A 903 -17.69 28.48 14.95
C SER A 903 -18.77 27.63 15.62
N LYS A 904 -19.11 27.95 16.87
CA LYS A 904 -20.09 27.24 17.69
C LYS A 904 -20.99 28.24 18.43
N PRO A 905 -21.93 28.89 17.72
CA PRO A 905 -22.86 29.86 18.31
C PRO A 905 -23.94 29.18 19.17
N GLY A 906 -24.66 29.98 19.96
CA GLY A 906 -25.85 29.51 20.69
C GLY A 906 -25.62 29.03 22.13
N GLY A 907 -24.47 29.36 22.74
CA GLY A 907 -24.21 29.04 24.15
C GLY A 907 -25.09 29.81 25.12
N ILE A 908 -25.57 29.14 26.18
CA ILE A 908 -26.36 29.75 27.27
C ILE A 908 -25.47 30.27 28.41
N ASP A 909 -25.95 31.26 29.18
CA ASP A 909 -25.29 31.78 30.38
C ASP A 909 -26.14 31.51 31.65
N PRO A 910 -26.10 30.28 32.21
CA PRO A 910 -27.04 29.87 33.26
C PRO A 910 -26.85 30.59 34.59
N GLY A 911 -25.71 31.24 34.82
CA GLY A 911 -25.39 31.94 36.07
C GLY A 911 -24.92 33.38 35.87
N ALA A 912 -25.24 33.99 34.72
CA ALA A 912 -24.84 35.36 34.38
C ALA A 912 -23.34 35.62 34.58
N GLY A 913 -22.50 34.68 34.14
CA GLY A 913 -21.05 34.71 34.29
C GLY A 913 -20.49 34.05 35.56
N GLU A 914 -21.33 33.60 36.50
CA GLU A 914 -20.90 32.82 37.67
C GLU A 914 -21.37 31.36 37.57
N LEU A 915 -20.44 30.41 37.53
CA LEU A 915 -20.71 28.98 37.37
C LEU A 915 -20.56 28.20 38.69
N GLY A 916 -20.00 28.80 39.74
CA GLY A 916 -19.81 28.16 41.03
C GLY A 916 -21.13 27.83 41.71
N GLY A 917 -21.26 26.59 42.17
CA GLY A 917 -22.49 26.07 42.79
C GLY A 917 -23.50 25.48 41.78
N LEU A 918 -23.21 25.53 40.48
CA LEU A 918 -24.07 24.95 39.45
C LEU A 918 -23.74 23.48 39.18
N THR A 919 -24.75 22.74 38.70
CA THR A 919 -24.59 21.43 38.07
C THR A 919 -25.03 21.54 36.61
N LEU A 920 -24.12 21.32 35.66
CA LEU A 920 -24.34 21.57 34.24
C LEU A 920 -24.35 20.28 33.42
N ALA A 921 -25.38 20.13 32.60
CA ALA A 921 -25.48 19.07 31.59
C ALA A 921 -24.52 19.35 30.41
N PRO A 922 -24.24 18.35 29.53
CA PRO A 922 -23.38 18.55 28.37
C PRO A 922 -23.96 19.63 27.46
N GLY A 923 -23.11 20.48 26.87
CA GLY A 923 -23.57 21.59 26.05
C GLY A 923 -22.56 22.71 25.85
N ILE A 924 -23.03 23.78 25.21
CA ILE A 924 -22.26 24.99 24.92
C ILE A 924 -22.75 26.10 25.85
N TYR A 925 -21.81 26.76 26.51
CA TYR A 925 -22.06 27.82 27.48
C TYR A 925 -21.27 29.05 27.07
N LYS A 926 -21.90 30.22 27.04
CA LYS A 926 -21.23 31.48 26.69
C LYS A 926 -21.54 32.53 27.73
N SER A 927 -20.51 33.19 28.26
CA SER A 927 -20.70 34.27 29.23
C SER A 927 -21.24 35.50 28.52
N ALA A 928 -22.38 36.01 29.00
CA ALA A 928 -22.97 37.27 28.54
C ALA A 928 -22.18 38.48 29.06
N SER A 929 -21.57 38.37 30.24
CA SER A 929 -20.69 39.41 30.81
C SER A 929 -19.29 39.42 30.20
N GLY A 930 -18.98 38.45 29.34
CA GLY A 930 -17.66 38.24 28.75
C GLY A 930 -16.64 37.60 29.70
N THR A 931 -17.00 37.24 30.94
CA THR A 931 -16.12 36.52 31.88
C THR A 931 -16.86 35.38 32.56
N PHE A 932 -16.19 34.24 32.79
CA PHE A 932 -16.69 33.20 33.68
C PHE A 932 -15.94 33.20 35.02
N LYS A 933 -16.68 33.08 36.11
CA LYS A 933 -16.18 32.93 37.47
C LYS A 933 -16.70 31.63 38.08
N ILE A 934 -15.87 31.01 38.91
CA ILE A 934 -16.24 29.87 39.76
C ILE A 934 -15.81 30.25 41.17
N SER A 935 -16.66 31.03 41.85
CA SER A 935 -16.32 31.69 43.12
C SER A 935 -17.29 31.31 44.25
N ASN A 936 -18.57 31.15 43.93
CA ASN A 936 -19.64 30.88 44.90
C ASN A 936 -19.73 29.42 45.38
N GLY A 937 -18.96 28.52 44.78
CA GLY A 937 -18.96 27.09 45.10
C GLY A 937 -18.26 26.28 44.02
N ASN A 938 -18.23 24.96 44.19
CA ASN A 938 -17.71 24.05 43.16
C ASN A 938 -18.69 23.98 41.98
N LEU A 939 -18.16 23.80 40.78
CA LEU A 939 -18.95 23.51 39.58
C LEU A 939 -18.98 21.99 39.38
N VAL A 940 -20.16 21.44 39.11
CA VAL A 940 -20.35 20.02 38.78
C VAL A 940 -20.76 19.87 37.33
N LEU A 941 -20.07 19.02 36.57
CA LEU A 941 -20.44 18.65 35.20
C LEU A 941 -21.04 17.24 35.20
N ASP A 942 -22.29 17.12 34.78
CA ASP A 942 -23.05 15.87 34.82
C ASP A 942 -23.23 15.28 33.43
N ALA A 943 -22.51 14.21 33.11
CA ALA A 943 -22.57 13.53 31.81
C ALA A 943 -23.91 12.84 31.52
N LYS A 944 -24.80 12.72 32.52
CA LYS A 944 -26.08 11.99 32.38
C LYS A 944 -25.93 10.56 31.87
N GLY A 945 -24.78 9.92 32.15
CA GLY A 945 -24.47 8.56 31.70
C GLY A 945 -23.80 8.47 30.33
N ASP A 946 -23.57 9.59 29.64
CA ASP A 946 -22.88 9.62 28.33
C ASP A 946 -21.37 9.84 28.51
N PRO A 947 -20.52 8.81 28.28
CA PRO A 947 -19.06 8.96 28.37
C PRO A 947 -18.47 9.87 27.27
N ASN A 948 -19.25 10.18 26.22
CA ASN A 948 -18.87 11.09 25.15
C ASN A 948 -19.44 12.50 25.33
N ALA A 949 -20.07 12.78 26.48
CA ALA A 949 -20.58 14.09 26.81
C ALA A 949 -19.52 15.18 26.63
N VAL A 950 -19.87 16.25 25.90
CA VAL A 950 -18.97 17.38 25.61
C VAL A 950 -19.49 18.65 26.29
N TRP A 951 -18.58 19.40 26.91
CA TRP A 951 -18.84 20.76 27.42
C TRP A 951 -17.91 21.75 26.74
N ILE A 952 -18.48 22.87 26.26
CA ILE A 952 -17.71 23.98 25.69
C ILE A 952 -18.10 25.26 26.42
N PHE A 953 -17.17 25.85 27.13
CA PHE A 953 -17.34 27.13 27.84
C PHE A 953 -16.63 28.23 27.07
N GLN A 954 -17.35 29.27 26.69
CA GLN A 954 -16.88 30.38 25.88
C GLN A 954 -16.93 31.68 26.67
N THR A 955 -15.78 32.30 26.86
CA THR A 955 -15.64 33.60 27.52
C THR A 955 -14.74 34.52 26.69
N ASP A 956 -15.24 35.71 26.35
CA ASP A 956 -14.53 36.65 25.46
C ASP A 956 -13.36 37.38 26.18
N ALA A 957 -13.43 37.46 27.52
CA ALA A 957 -12.38 37.98 28.37
C ALA A 957 -11.80 36.86 29.25
N GLY A 958 -12.14 36.80 30.53
CA GLY A 958 -11.42 35.99 31.52
C GLY A 958 -12.12 34.70 31.95
N LEU A 959 -11.34 33.80 32.55
CA LEU A 959 -11.82 32.72 33.42
C LEU A 959 -11.16 32.88 34.79
N THR A 960 -11.94 32.85 35.87
CA THR A 960 -11.42 32.88 37.25
C THR A 960 -12.03 31.75 38.07
N VAL A 961 -11.18 30.88 38.62
CA VAL A 961 -11.59 29.80 39.52
C VAL A 961 -11.00 30.07 40.90
N GLY A 962 -11.84 30.04 41.93
CA GLY A 962 -11.44 30.33 43.30
C GLY A 962 -11.54 31.80 43.69
N ILE A 963 -11.40 32.02 44.99
CA ILE A 963 -11.29 33.34 45.63
C ILE A 963 -10.02 33.40 46.49
N ALA A 964 -9.68 34.58 46.98
CA ALA A 964 -8.53 34.75 47.87
C ALA A 964 -8.73 34.06 49.23
N GLY A 965 -7.62 33.61 49.84
CA GLY A 965 -7.57 33.05 51.19
C GLY A 965 -7.51 31.51 51.25
N PRO A 966 -7.10 30.91 52.39
CA PRO A 966 -6.73 29.48 52.47
C PRO A 966 -7.86 28.46 52.16
N ALA A 967 -9.12 28.89 52.27
CA ALA A 967 -10.31 28.09 51.93
C ALA A 967 -10.95 28.55 50.60
N GLY A 968 -10.23 29.36 49.83
CA GLY A 968 -10.73 30.02 48.62
C GLY A 968 -10.73 29.14 47.37
N ALA A 969 -10.09 27.97 47.41
CA ALA A 969 -10.03 27.04 46.28
C ALA A 969 -11.42 26.55 45.86
N ARG A 970 -11.64 26.41 44.55
CA ARG A 970 -12.85 25.80 43.97
C ARG A 970 -12.48 24.69 43.01
N SER A 971 -13.43 23.77 42.83
CA SER A 971 -13.24 22.62 41.96
C SER A 971 -14.29 22.57 40.86
N VAL A 972 -13.88 22.10 39.69
CA VAL A 972 -14.72 21.60 38.61
C VAL A 972 -14.66 20.08 38.66
N THR A 973 -15.72 19.45 39.14
CA THR A 973 -15.82 17.99 39.25
C THR A 973 -16.78 17.44 38.19
N MET A 974 -16.61 16.16 37.86
CA MET A 974 -17.48 15.49 36.90
C MET A 974 -18.14 14.28 37.56
N ILE A 975 -19.38 14.00 37.16
CA ILE A 975 -20.16 12.85 37.63
C ILE A 975 -20.78 12.10 36.44
N ASN A 976 -21.27 10.89 36.71
CA ASN A 976 -22.05 10.08 35.76
C ASN A 976 -21.35 9.80 34.41
N GLY A 977 -20.03 9.53 34.46
CA GLY A 977 -19.26 9.12 33.28
C GLY A 977 -18.53 10.25 32.53
N GLY A 978 -18.59 11.49 33.01
CA GLY A 978 -17.91 12.63 32.38
C GLY A 978 -16.39 12.46 32.34
N LEU A 979 -15.77 12.86 31.23
CA LEU A 979 -14.33 12.76 30.99
C LEU A 979 -13.73 14.15 30.69
N ALA A 980 -12.59 14.46 31.31
CA ALA A 980 -12.05 15.82 31.32
C ALA A 980 -11.52 16.20 29.93
N LYS A 981 -11.07 15.20 29.16
CA LYS A 981 -10.69 15.37 27.76
C LYS A 981 -11.82 15.92 26.88
N ASN A 982 -13.09 15.80 27.29
CA ASN A 982 -14.26 16.29 26.55
C ASN A 982 -14.76 17.66 27.05
N VAL A 983 -14.05 18.31 27.98
CA VAL A 983 -14.39 19.64 28.48
C VAL A 983 -13.43 20.66 27.87
N PHE A 984 -13.95 21.73 27.28
CA PHE A 984 -13.16 22.75 26.57
C PHE A 984 -13.50 24.14 27.08
N TRP A 985 -12.48 24.92 27.43
CA TRP A 985 -12.61 26.30 27.88
C TRP A 985 -11.96 27.22 26.84
N TYR A 986 -12.79 27.91 26.06
CA TYR A 986 -12.38 29.00 25.18
C TYR A 986 -12.27 30.28 26.02
N VAL A 987 -11.06 30.80 26.15
CA VAL A 987 -10.78 32.01 26.95
C VAL A 987 -10.14 33.09 26.06
N GLY A 988 -10.87 34.18 25.82
CA GLY A 988 -10.45 35.29 24.95
C GLY A 988 -9.29 36.14 25.48
N SER A 989 -9.00 36.04 26.78
CA SER A 989 -7.82 36.62 27.42
C SER A 989 -7.09 35.58 28.29
N SER A 990 -6.98 35.80 29.59
CA SER A 990 -6.25 34.94 30.52
C SER A 990 -7.18 34.16 31.45
N ALA A 991 -6.72 32.97 31.87
CA ALA A 991 -7.36 32.18 32.91
C ALA A 991 -6.55 32.20 34.22
N ILE A 992 -7.21 32.42 35.35
CA ILE A 992 -6.63 32.35 36.70
C ILE A 992 -7.29 31.22 37.46
N ILE A 993 -6.52 30.21 37.83
CA ILE A 993 -7.00 28.98 38.46
C ILE A 993 -6.46 28.89 39.88
N ASN A 994 -7.37 28.97 40.85
CA ASN A 994 -7.14 28.82 42.29
C ASN A 994 -5.90 29.55 42.77
N GLY A 995 -5.91 30.89 42.67
CA GLY A 995 -4.79 31.73 43.13
C GLY A 995 -4.35 31.45 44.58
N ALA A 996 -5.25 31.01 45.45
CA ALA A 996 -4.94 30.63 46.84
C ALA A 996 -4.34 29.21 47.01
N GLY A 997 -4.10 28.47 45.93
CA GLY A 997 -3.68 27.06 45.97
C GLY A 997 -4.83 26.10 46.27
N GLY A 998 -4.65 24.81 45.95
CA GLY A 998 -5.67 23.78 46.13
C GLY A 998 -6.72 23.68 45.01
N GLY A 999 -7.71 22.82 45.21
CA GLY A 999 -8.82 22.59 44.27
C GLY A 999 -8.45 21.80 43.02
N ILE A 1000 -9.47 21.41 42.25
CA ILE A 1000 -9.34 20.57 41.05
C ILE A 1000 -10.02 21.27 39.87
N MET A 1001 -9.27 21.56 38.81
CA MET A 1001 -9.79 22.03 37.53
C MET A 1001 -9.91 20.85 36.56
N SER A 1002 -10.98 20.79 35.77
CA SER A 1002 -11.19 19.75 34.77
C SER A 1002 -11.41 20.38 33.38
N GLY A 1003 -10.66 19.91 32.39
CA GLY A 1003 -10.81 20.29 30.99
C GLY A 1003 -9.57 20.82 30.31
N ASN A 1004 -9.68 21.02 29.01
CA ASN A 1004 -8.68 21.65 28.16
C ASN A 1004 -8.95 23.15 28.16
N ILE A 1005 -8.03 23.94 28.74
CA ILE A 1005 -8.07 25.40 28.75
C ILE A 1005 -7.31 25.90 27.53
N LEU A 1006 -7.99 26.59 26.62
CA LEU A 1006 -7.40 27.25 25.46
C LEU A 1006 -7.57 28.76 25.64
N ALA A 1007 -6.48 29.42 26.04
CA ALA A 1007 -6.46 30.83 26.39
C ALA A 1007 -5.64 31.66 25.41
N ALA A 1008 -6.15 32.82 25.00
CA ALA A 1008 -5.41 33.70 24.09
C ALA A 1008 -4.20 34.36 24.78
N GLN A 1009 -4.33 34.75 26.07
CA GLN A 1009 -3.39 35.64 26.78
C GLN A 1009 -2.84 35.07 28.10
N GLY A 1010 -2.84 33.75 28.28
CA GLY A 1010 -2.12 33.10 29.39
C GLY A 1010 -2.99 32.29 30.35
N VAL A 1011 -2.33 31.43 31.13
CA VAL A 1011 -2.97 30.64 32.19
C VAL A 1011 -2.11 30.67 33.45
N THR A 1012 -2.70 31.05 34.58
CA THR A 1012 -2.02 31.13 35.87
C THR A 1012 -2.63 30.16 36.87
N PHE A 1013 -1.80 29.34 37.49
CA PHE A 1013 -2.18 28.41 38.56
C PHE A 1013 -1.50 28.79 39.86
N SER A 1014 -2.30 29.05 40.89
CA SER A 1014 -1.82 29.43 42.22
C SER A 1014 -0.91 30.65 42.24
N THR A 1015 -0.61 31.16 43.42
CA THR A 1015 0.38 32.23 43.63
C THR A 1015 1.49 31.77 44.57
N ALA A 1016 2.63 32.46 44.52
CA ALA A 1016 3.77 32.17 45.39
C ALA A 1016 3.36 32.21 46.87
N GLY A 1017 3.94 31.31 47.68
CA GLY A 1017 3.63 31.16 49.10
C GLY A 1017 2.56 30.11 49.45
N ASN A 1018 1.81 29.60 48.47
CA ASN A 1018 0.82 28.55 48.71
C ASN A 1018 1.43 27.14 48.61
N ALA A 1019 1.36 26.36 49.70
CA ALA A 1019 1.92 25.01 49.76
C ALA A 1019 0.98 23.92 49.20
N VAL A 1020 -0.34 24.18 49.17
CA VAL A 1020 -1.35 23.20 48.72
C VAL A 1020 -1.38 23.14 47.20
N GLN A 1021 -1.26 21.93 46.63
CA GLN A 1021 -1.19 21.77 45.19
C GLN A 1021 -2.52 22.06 44.49
N THR A 1022 -2.47 22.81 43.39
CA THR A 1022 -3.61 22.95 42.47
C THR A 1022 -3.56 21.84 41.44
N VAL A 1023 -4.67 21.17 41.18
CA VAL A 1023 -4.72 20.05 40.21
C VAL A 1023 -5.49 20.47 38.95
N LEU A 1024 -4.95 20.16 37.78
CA LEU A 1024 -5.64 20.20 36.49
C LEU A 1024 -5.70 18.79 35.92
N ASN A 1025 -6.91 18.27 35.70
CA ASN A 1025 -7.14 17.11 34.85
C ASN A 1025 -7.49 17.61 33.46
N GLY A 1026 -6.53 17.63 32.54
CA GLY A 1026 -6.66 18.25 31.23
C GLY A 1026 -5.39 18.97 30.81
N ARG A 1027 -5.54 20.15 30.20
CA ARG A 1027 -4.45 20.87 29.52
C ARG A 1027 -4.56 22.38 29.72
N ALA A 1028 -3.42 23.07 29.81
CA ALA A 1028 -3.33 24.52 29.88
C ALA A 1028 -2.58 25.05 28.65
N LEU A 1029 -3.34 25.43 27.61
CA LEU A 1029 -2.80 25.85 26.31
C LEU A 1029 -3.00 27.37 26.15
N SER A 1030 -1.92 28.13 26.34
CA SER A 1030 -1.89 29.55 26.03
C SER A 1030 -1.32 29.78 24.63
N LEU A 1031 -2.02 30.58 23.82
CA LEU A 1031 -1.63 30.84 22.44
C LEU A 1031 -0.54 31.91 22.33
N ASN A 1032 -0.68 33.04 23.02
CA ASN A 1032 0.23 34.18 22.85
C ASN A 1032 1.10 34.48 24.08
N ALA A 1033 0.60 34.20 25.28
CA ALA A 1033 1.29 34.55 26.53
C ALA A 1033 1.73 33.33 27.35
N SER A 1034 2.26 33.56 28.55
CA SER A 1034 2.88 32.52 29.35
C SER A 1034 1.87 31.66 30.10
N VAL A 1035 2.32 30.46 30.47
CA VAL A 1035 1.67 29.67 31.52
C VAL A 1035 2.53 29.77 32.78
N THR A 1036 1.93 30.16 33.90
CA THR A 1036 2.62 30.39 35.17
C THR A 1036 2.07 29.48 36.25
N MET A 1037 2.93 28.77 36.99
CA MET A 1037 2.50 27.75 37.95
C MET A 1037 3.23 27.88 39.30
N VAL A 1038 2.52 27.54 40.37
CA VAL A 1038 3.09 27.29 41.69
C VAL A 1038 2.45 26.02 42.26
N ASN A 1039 3.28 25.02 42.58
CA ASN A 1039 2.85 23.74 43.15
C ASN A 1039 1.62 23.17 42.41
N THR A 1040 1.75 22.96 41.09
CA THR A 1040 0.62 22.58 40.24
C THR A 1040 0.81 21.18 39.66
N THR A 1041 -0.21 20.33 39.76
CA THR A 1041 -0.22 19.02 39.12
C THR A 1041 -1.13 19.06 37.89
N ILE A 1042 -0.57 18.80 36.70
CA ILE A 1042 -1.35 18.64 35.47
C ILE A 1042 -1.33 17.18 35.07
N ASN A 1043 -2.51 16.56 34.95
CA ASN A 1043 -2.70 15.20 34.47
C ASN A 1043 -3.32 15.23 33.08
N VAL A 1044 -2.55 14.85 32.07
CA VAL A 1044 -3.04 14.72 30.70
C VAL A 1044 -3.82 13.43 30.56
N GLN A 1045 -5.06 13.53 30.07
CA GLN A 1045 -6.01 12.44 29.85
C GLN A 1045 -6.38 12.25 28.38
#